data_AF-A0AAU4J0V2-F1
#
_entry.id   AF-A0AAU4J0V2-F1
#
_cell.length_a   1.000
_cell.length_b   1.000
_cell.length_c   1.000
_cell.angle_alpha   90.00
_cell.angle_beta   90.00
_cell.angle_gamma   90.00
#
_symmetry.space_group_name_H-M   'P 1'
#
loop_
_entity.id
_entity.type
_entity.pdbx_description
1 polymer ?
#
loop_
_entity_poly.entity_id
_entity_poly.type
_entity_poly.pdbx_seq_one_letter_code
_entity_poly.pdbx_strand_id
1 'polypeptide(L)'
;MNARVKTVSPPRRLRRGGALRAAGVRAAALLGAAPLLFLAAAPTHAVVGQPAGEADYGFTARLLVGDHQRGCSGSLISPEWLLTAASCFVDDPAADSSVPAGPPPLKTVATVGGDQVRNVVELRPHGERDLVLARLAQPVPGVTPVPVAAAAPAAGQELTVVGHGRTASEWVPLDRHTGTFSVTAVGGGDVTLGGQDGASVCQGDAGGPAVRTVDGRPALVAVSSRSNQVGCLGNEAPAGTAPAAISTRVDDVRDWITANARPTPRADFDGDGRSDVGVLYDNGALEGGGFHTTLWSLTSGASGFAAPRRTWDSEDFGSWNAARSKTFAGDFDGDGRSDVGVLYDGGTRTDGGGNRTALWTFTNTGSGFGEPVKVWDSEDGGSWTWSRSAVVAGDFDGDGRDDVGVLYDNGVRTDGGGNRTTLWTLTSTGSGFGKPVMVWDSAVSGSWTWGNSKPVAGDFNGDGRGDVGVLYDYGTRADGSGNRMGLWTLTSTGSGFARPVKVWDSGDGASSWTWSRSAPIAGDFDGDGRGDVGVLYDNGVRTDGGGNRTTLWTLTSTGAGFGKPVSVWDSAVSGSWTWGNSKPVTGDFDGDGRSDVGMLYDYGTRADGSGNRTGLWTLTSTGSGFTRPVKVWDSGDGAGSWTWARSDLT
;
A
#
# COMPACT_ATOMS: atom_id res chain seq x y z
N MET A 1 19.51 48.01 -19.57
CA MET A 1 20.49 49.08 -19.27
C MET A 1 20.59 49.26 -17.75
N ASN A 2 21.76 48.93 -17.20
CA ASN A 2 22.44 49.30 -15.93
C ASN A 2 21.62 49.87 -14.75
N ALA A 3 21.56 49.18 -13.60
CA ALA A 3 22.52 49.14 -12.44
C ALA A 3 22.26 50.29 -11.42
N ARG A 4 22.30 50.16 -10.08
CA ARG A 4 23.20 49.42 -9.17
C ARG A 4 22.59 49.20 -7.76
N VAL A 5 23.13 48.17 -7.11
CA VAL A 5 23.04 47.72 -5.71
C VAL A 5 23.75 48.67 -4.72
N LYS A 6 23.29 48.71 -3.46
CA LYS A 6 24.14 48.92 -2.26
C LYS A 6 23.62 48.16 -1.03
N THR A 7 24.51 47.33 -0.47
CA THR A 7 24.48 46.53 0.76
C THR A 7 24.92 47.34 1.98
N VAL A 8 24.38 47.07 3.18
CA VAL A 8 25.09 47.27 4.48
C VAL A 8 24.60 46.26 5.54
N SER A 9 25.56 45.62 6.21
CA SER A 9 25.53 45.00 7.56
C SER A 9 26.98 44.97 8.05
N PRO A 10 27.33 44.72 9.33
CA PRO A 10 26.66 44.92 10.63
C PRO A 10 27.62 45.65 11.63
N PRO A 11 27.44 45.53 12.97
CA PRO A 11 28.63 45.27 13.79
C PRO A 11 28.50 44.18 14.87
N ARG A 12 29.70 43.73 15.26
CA ARG A 12 30.11 42.61 16.13
C ARG A 12 30.05 42.93 17.63
N ARG A 13 29.72 41.89 18.41
CA ARG A 13 30.28 41.38 19.69
C ARG A 13 30.83 42.36 20.74
N LEU A 14 30.46 42.08 22.01
CA LEU A 14 31.43 41.92 23.11
C LEU A 14 30.94 40.89 24.14
N ARG A 15 31.84 39.96 24.49
CA ARG A 15 31.78 38.97 25.59
C ARG A 15 32.45 39.56 26.83
N ARG A 16 32.02 39.13 28.02
CA ARG A 16 32.76 38.80 29.28
C ARG A 16 31.72 38.88 30.41
N GLY A 17 31.62 38.00 31.40
CA GLY A 17 32.51 36.99 31.97
C GLY A 17 32.24 37.00 33.48
N GLY A 18 32.23 35.85 34.16
CA GLY A 18 32.15 35.81 35.62
C GLY A 18 31.53 34.53 36.18
N ALA A 19 32.34 33.50 36.33
CA ALA A 19 32.10 32.41 37.27
C ALA A 19 32.66 32.81 38.64
N LEU A 20 31.97 32.51 39.73
CA LEU A 20 32.57 32.35 41.07
C LEU A 20 31.75 31.35 41.89
N ARG A 21 32.45 30.32 42.36
CA ARG A 21 32.05 29.33 43.36
C ARG A 21 32.27 29.89 44.77
N ALA A 22 31.44 29.50 45.74
CA ALA A 22 31.78 29.14 47.14
C ALA A 22 30.45 29.05 47.93
N ALA A 23 30.06 27.86 48.40
CA ALA A 23 30.38 27.28 49.71
C ALA A 23 29.54 27.91 50.84
N GLY A 24 28.79 27.05 51.54
CA GLY A 24 27.67 27.43 52.39
C GLY A 24 27.98 27.44 53.89
N VAL A 25 26.93 27.65 54.71
CA VAL A 25 26.85 27.27 56.12
C VAL A 25 25.38 27.03 56.48
N ARG A 26 25.13 25.93 57.18
CA ARG A 26 23.86 25.53 57.81
C ARG A 26 23.62 26.35 59.08
N ALA A 27 22.37 26.74 59.34
CA ALA A 27 21.89 27.01 60.70
C ALA A 27 20.48 26.44 60.85
N ALA A 28 20.34 25.51 61.80
CA ALA A 28 19.09 24.88 62.20
C ALA A 28 18.35 25.78 63.20
N ALA A 29 17.02 25.87 63.08
CA ALA A 29 16.15 26.36 64.14
C ALA A 29 14.98 25.38 64.30
N LEU A 30 14.95 24.72 65.45
CA LEU A 30 13.87 23.88 65.96
C LEU A 30 12.81 24.79 66.59
N LEU A 31 11.57 24.71 66.11
CA LEU A 31 10.37 25.13 66.85
C LEU A 31 9.29 24.08 66.61
N GLY A 32 8.85 23.46 67.71
CA GLY A 32 7.85 22.40 67.72
C GLY A 32 6.44 22.93 67.46
N ALA A 33 5.67 22.16 66.71
CA ALA A 33 4.22 22.26 66.63
C ALA A 33 3.64 20.83 66.62
N ALA A 34 2.67 20.59 67.50
CA ALA A 34 1.96 19.33 67.61
C ALA A 34 1.16 19.03 66.32
N PRO A 35 1.06 17.76 65.86
CA PRO A 35 0.22 17.44 64.72
C PRO A 35 -1.25 17.40 65.19
N LEU A 36 -2.03 18.40 64.80
CA LEU A 36 -3.47 18.22 64.63
C LEU A 36 -3.66 17.20 63.49
N LEU A 37 -4.17 16.03 63.83
CA LEU A 37 -4.59 15.02 62.87
C LEU A 37 -5.88 15.51 62.19
N PHE A 38 -5.73 16.36 61.18
CA PHE A 38 -6.80 16.56 60.20
C PHE A 38 -6.81 15.33 59.29
N LEU A 39 -7.81 14.46 59.49
CA LEU A 39 -8.27 13.55 58.44
C LEU A 39 -8.85 14.41 57.31
N ALA A 40 -7.98 14.95 56.47
CA ALA A 40 -8.40 15.38 55.14
C ALA A 40 -8.72 14.09 54.38
N ALA A 41 -10.01 13.77 54.28
CA ALA A 41 -10.46 12.88 53.22
C ALA A 41 -9.93 13.49 51.91
N ALA A 42 -9.05 12.76 51.22
CA ALA A 42 -8.71 13.13 49.86
C ALA A 42 -10.04 13.27 49.11
N PRO A 43 -10.30 14.37 48.38
CA PRO A 43 -11.43 14.39 47.48
C PRO A 43 -11.26 13.17 46.57
N THR A 44 -12.25 12.28 46.59
CA THR A 44 -12.39 11.22 45.60
C THR A 44 -12.49 11.90 44.24
N HIS A 45 -11.37 12.00 43.55
CA HIS A 45 -11.33 12.45 42.17
C HIS A 45 -11.99 11.34 41.37
N ALA A 46 -13.19 11.59 40.86
CA ALA A 46 -13.76 10.77 39.82
C ALA A 46 -12.87 10.91 38.58
N VAL A 47 -12.17 9.84 38.20
CA VAL A 47 -11.28 9.79 37.03
C VAL A 47 -12.09 9.18 35.90
N VAL A 48 -12.53 10.00 34.95
CA VAL A 48 -12.98 9.51 33.64
C VAL A 48 -11.85 9.78 32.65
N GLY A 49 -11.01 8.76 32.45
CA GLY A 49 -9.93 8.77 31.46
C GLY A 49 -8.57 9.23 31.99
N GLN A 50 -7.59 8.34 32.19
CA GLN A 50 -6.20 8.82 32.23
C GLN A 50 -5.78 9.20 30.80
N PRO A 51 -5.09 10.35 30.59
CA PRO A 51 -4.47 10.65 29.30
C PRO A 51 -3.58 9.47 28.91
N ALA A 52 -3.76 8.94 27.71
CA ALA A 52 -2.89 7.88 27.21
C ALA A 52 -1.69 8.49 26.50
N GLY A 53 -0.51 7.89 26.68
CA GLY A 53 0.66 8.27 25.89
C GLY A 53 0.41 8.01 24.39
N GLU A 54 1.00 8.83 23.51
CA GLU A 54 0.87 8.66 22.06
C GLU A 54 1.30 7.26 21.57
N ALA A 55 2.28 6.64 22.24
CA ALA A 55 2.90 5.39 21.82
C ALA A 55 2.04 4.13 22.02
N ASP A 56 1.11 4.10 22.98
CA ASP A 56 0.47 2.83 23.39
C ASP A 56 -0.84 2.53 22.63
N TYR A 57 -1.45 3.53 21.99
CA TYR A 57 -2.76 3.39 21.30
C TYR A 57 -2.90 4.28 20.05
N GLY A 58 -1.81 4.54 19.32
CA GLY A 58 -1.79 5.41 18.14
C GLY A 58 -2.76 5.03 17.02
N PHE A 59 -3.21 3.77 16.97
CA PHE A 59 -4.25 3.26 16.06
C PHE A 59 -5.66 3.78 16.36
N THR A 60 -5.89 4.43 17.51
CA THR A 60 -7.20 5.00 17.84
C THR A 60 -7.41 6.26 17.02
N ALA A 61 -8.44 6.25 16.18
CA ALA A 61 -8.80 7.35 15.31
C ALA A 61 -9.85 8.26 15.96
N ARG A 62 -9.76 9.56 15.70
CA ARG A 62 -10.86 10.51 15.91
C ARG A 62 -11.56 10.76 14.58
N LEU A 63 -12.86 10.55 14.52
CA LEU A 63 -13.69 10.79 13.34
C LEU A 63 -14.52 12.06 13.55
N LEU A 64 -14.48 12.95 12.56
CA LEU A 64 -15.39 14.08 12.43
C LEU A 64 -16.32 13.82 11.25
N VAL A 65 -17.61 13.65 11.52
CA VAL A 65 -18.64 13.37 10.52
C VAL A 65 -19.37 14.66 10.16
N GLY A 66 -19.33 14.96 8.86
CA GLY A 66 -19.72 16.20 8.19
C GLY A 66 -19.08 17.46 8.80
N ASP A 67 -19.78 18.61 8.73
CA ASP A 67 -19.28 19.90 9.23
C ASP A 67 -19.46 19.99 10.75
N HIS A 68 -18.72 19.14 11.48
CA HIS A 68 -18.76 18.99 12.93
C HIS A 68 -20.11 18.56 13.51
N GLN A 69 -20.98 17.88 12.74
CA GLN A 69 -22.26 17.41 13.27
C GLN A 69 -22.09 16.29 14.30
N ARG A 70 -21.05 15.46 14.15
CA ARG A 70 -20.76 14.37 15.09
C ARG A 70 -19.27 14.09 15.22
N GLY A 71 -18.85 13.82 16.45
CA GLY A 71 -17.57 13.19 16.76
C GLY A 71 -17.78 11.70 17.02
N CYS A 72 -16.89 10.86 16.50
CA CYS A 72 -16.80 9.44 16.81
C CYS A 72 -15.32 9.05 16.99
N SER A 73 -15.10 7.82 17.42
CA SER A 73 -13.79 7.19 17.50
C SER A 73 -13.71 6.00 16.53
N GLY A 74 -12.52 5.45 16.32
CA GLY A 74 -12.28 4.34 15.39
C GLY A 74 -11.00 3.60 15.72
N SER A 75 -10.78 2.45 15.09
CA SER A 75 -9.59 1.62 15.28
C SER A 75 -8.94 1.31 13.94
N LEU A 76 -7.69 1.74 13.72
CA LEU A 76 -6.92 1.35 12.54
C LEU A 76 -6.59 -0.15 12.62
N ILE A 77 -7.14 -0.95 11.71
CA ILE A 77 -6.98 -2.42 11.68
C ILE A 77 -6.12 -2.91 10.50
N SER A 78 -5.92 -2.05 9.50
CA SER A 78 -4.92 -2.17 8.43
C SER A 78 -4.47 -0.76 8.03
N PRO A 79 -3.42 -0.58 7.20
CA PRO A 79 -2.87 0.74 6.88
C PRO A 79 -3.90 1.78 6.41
N GLU A 80 -4.99 1.35 5.75
CA GLU A 80 -6.02 2.24 5.22
C GLU A 80 -7.44 1.93 5.70
N TRP A 81 -7.64 0.98 6.62
CA TRP A 81 -8.98 0.65 7.11
C TRP A 81 -9.14 0.90 8.60
N LEU A 82 -10.19 1.65 8.93
CA LEU A 82 -10.71 1.78 10.29
C LEU A 82 -11.86 0.79 10.50
N LEU A 83 -11.95 0.23 11.70
CA LEU A 83 -13.16 -0.40 12.22
C LEU A 83 -13.82 0.56 13.22
N THR A 84 -15.10 0.85 13.04
CA THR A 84 -15.86 1.81 13.85
C THR A 84 -17.35 1.43 13.92
N ALA A 85 -18.18 2.21 14.62
CA ALA A 85 -19.61 1.98 14.76
C ALA A 85 -20.37 2.50 13.52
N ALA A 86 -21.32 1.72 13.01
CA ALA A 86 -22.15 2.11 11.87
C ALA A 86 -23.09 3.27 12.22
N SER A 87 -23.55 3.32 13.47
CA SER A 87 -24.35 4.40 14.05
C SER A 87 -23.68 5.77 13.94
N CYS A 88 -22.35 5.84 13.80
CA CYS A 88 -21.65 7.11 13.54
C CYS A 88 -22.11 7.83 12.26
N PHE A 89 -22.64 7.09 11.28
CA PHE A 89 -22.93 7.57 9.92
C PHE A 89 -24.41 7.69 9.57
N VAL A 90 -25.31 7.49 10.54
CA VAL A 90 -26.77 7.67 10.35
C VAL A 90 -27.26 8.97 10.98
N ASP A 91 -28.45 9.43 10.60
CA ASP A 91 -29.01 10.67 11.17
C ASP A 91 -29.28 10.56 12.68
N ASP A 92 -29.92 9.46 13.11
CA ASP A 92 -30.25 9.19 14.52
C ASP A 92 -29.62 7.87 15.02
N PRO A 93 -28.43 7.93 15.67
CA PRO A 93 -27.72 6.76 16.18
C PRO A 93 -28.42 6.05 17.34
N ALA A 94 -29.43 6.69 17.96
CA ALA A 94 -30.22 6.04 19.00
C ALA A 94 -31.32 5.15 18.43
N ALA A 95 -31.70 5.38 17.17
CA ALA A 95 -32.79 4.68 16.49
C ALA A 95 -32.33 3.72 15.40
N ASP A 96 -31.16 3.97 14.79
CA ASP A 96 -30.69 3.23 13.61
C ASP A 96 -29.17 2.98 13.66
N SER A 97 -28.73 1.92 12.97
CA SER A 97 -27.33 1.62 12.67
C SER A 97 -27.14 1.13 11.22
N SER A 98 -28.17 1.24 10.39
CA SER A 98 -28.15 0.84 8.98
C SER A 98 -27.60 1.99 8.11
N VAL A 99 -26.33 1.88 7.73
CA VAL A 99 -25.69 2.78 6.77
C VAL A 99 -25.56 2.07 5.40
N PRO A 100 -25.78 2.74 4.26
CA PRO A 100 -25.50 2.15 2.95
C PRO A 100 -24.01 1.91 2.74
N ALA A 101 -23.66 0.88 1.97
CA ALA A 101 -22.30 0.69 1.48
C ALA A 101 -21.94 1.76 0.43
N GLY A 102 -20.65 2.10 0.34
CA GLY A 102 -20.13 3.14 -0.57
C GLY A 102 -19.68 4.40 0.19
N PRO A 103 -19.60 5.57 -0.48
CA PRO A 103 -19.12 6.80 0.16
C PRO A 103 -19.95 7.18 1.40
N PRO A 104 -19.33 7.74 2.46
CA PRO A 104 -20.08 8.16 3.63
C PRO A 104 -21.13 9.23 3.27
N PRO A 105 -22.36 9.17 3.83
CA PRO A 105 -23.43 10.13 3.51
C PRO A 105 -23.05 11.59 3.77
N LEU A 106 -22.17 11.81 4.75
CA LEU A 106 -21.57 13.08 5.08
C LEU A 106 -20.05 12.98 4.96
N LYS A 107 -19.42 14.04 4.47
CA LYS A 107 -17.95 14.15 4.42
C LYS A 107 -17.37 13.78 5.78
N THR A 108 -16.54 12.74 5.84
CA THR A 108 -15.96 12.30 7.11
C THR A 108 -14.46 12.38 7.06
N VAL A 109 -13.86 12.88 8.14
CA VAL A 109 -12.43 13.04 8.30
C VAL A 109 -11.97 12.24 9.52
N ALA A 110 -10.98 11.38 9.35
CA ALA A 110 -10.30 10.67 10.41
C ALA A 110 -8.96 11.35 10.75
N THR A 111 -8.64 11.46 12.03
CA THR A 111 -7.30 11.81 12.52
C THR A 111 -6.73 10.59 13.26
N VAL A 112 -5.59 10.07 12.80
CA VAL A 112 -4.95 8.85 13.32
C VAL A 112 -3.51 9.15 13.69
N GLY A 113 -2.91 8.43 14.64
CA GLY A 113 -1.51 8.65 15.04
C GLY A 113 -1.25 9.96 15.80
N GLY A 114 -2.26 10.81 15.99
CA GLY A 114 -2.18 12.11 16.66
C GLY A 114 -2.47 13.28 15.73
N ASP A 115 -1.97 13.23 14.49
CA ASP A 115 -2.00 14.35 13.55
C ASP A 115 -2.27 13.96 12.09
N GLN A 116 -2.26 12.67 11.75
CA GLN A 116 -2.45 12.23 10.37
C GLN A 116 -3.92 12.29 9.99
N VAL A 117 -4.27 13.31 9.20
CA VAL A 117 -5.64 13.54 8.72
C VAL A 117 -5.87 12.81 7.40
N ARG A 118 -6.96 12.03 7.32
CA ARG A 118 -7.41 11.32 6.11
C ARG A 118 -8.91 11.51 5.91
N ASN A 119 -9.36 11.63 4.66
CA ASN A 119 -10.78 11.52 4.37
C ASN A 119 -11.20 10.05 4.46
N VAL A 120 -12.42 9.79 4.92
CA VAL A 120 -13.07 8.48 4.74
C VAL A 120 -13.79 8.50 3.41
N VAL A 121 -13.49 7.55 2.54
CA VAL A 121 -13.99 7.52 1.15
C VAL A 121 -14.96 6.39 0.88
N GLU A 122 -14.98 5.37 1.73
CA GLU A 122 -15.82 4.19 1.56
C GLU A 122 -16.23 3.60 2.91
N LEU A 123 -17.48 3.17 2.99
CA LEU A 123 -18.06 2.43 4.10
C LEU A 123 -18.48 1.04 3.61
N ARG A 124 -18.06 0.00 4.35
CA ARG A 124 -18.53 -1.38 4.20
C ARG A 124 -19.22 -1.81 5.50
N PRO A 125 -20.55 -1.70 5.60
CA PRO A 125 -21.30 -2.06 6.80
C PRO A 125 -21.34 -3.58 7.00
N HIS A 126 -21.31 -4.03 8.25
CA HIS A 126 -21.55 -5.45 8.58
C HIS A 126 -23.01 -5.86 8.31
N GLY A 127 -23.95 -4.91 8.42
CA GLY A 127 -25.39 -5.12 8.15
C GLY A 127 -26.18 -5.69 9.32
N GLU A 128 -25.59 -6.57 10.14
CA GLU A 128 -26.27 -7.14 11.32
C GLU A 128 -25.83 -6.56 12.68
N ARG A 129 -24.70 -5.84 12.70
CA ARG A 129 -24.11 -5.28 13.93
C ARG A 129 -23.90 -3.79 13.75
N ASP A 130 -23.83 -3.06 14.85
CA ASP A 130 -23.37 -1.68 14.86
C ASP A 130 -21.85 -1.64 14.61
N LEU A 131 -21.46 -1.92 13.37
CA LEU A 131 -20.09 -2.12 12.93
C LEU A 131 -19.95 -1.80 11.44
N VAL A 132 -18.94 -1.01 11.11
CA VAL A 132 -18.61 -0.63 9.73
C VAL A 132 -17.10 -0.54 9.57
N LEU A 133 -16.63 -1.03 8.43
CA LEU A 133 -15.29 -0.74 7.94
C LEU A 133 -15.33 0.60 7.20
N ALA A 134 -14.42 1.50 7.55
CA ALA A 134 -14.29 2.82 6.94
C ALA A 134 -12.91 2.93 6.29
N ARG A 135 -12.87 2.97 4.95
CA ARG A 135 -11.63 3.11 4.19
C ARG A 135 -11.17 4.55 4.19
N LEU A 136 -9.90 4.75 4.47
CA LEU A 136 -9.19 6.02 4.39
C LEU A 136 -8.77 6.26 2.95
N ALA A 137 -8.79 7.52 2.52
CA ALA A 137 -8.36 7.90 1.18
C ALA A 137 -6.88 7.54 0.88
N GLN A 138 -6.06 7.45 1.94
CA GLN A 138 -4.64 7.11 1.84
C GLN A 138 -4.24 6.33 3.09
N PRO A 139 -3.22 5.44 3.01
CA PRO A 139 -2.67 4.77 4.17
C PRO A 139 -2.18 5.73 5.27
N VAL A 140 -2.09 5.21 6.50
CA VAL A 140 -1.56 5.90 7.68
C VAL A 140 -0.20 5.30 8.05
N PRO A 141 0.91 5.82 7.48
CA PRO A 141 2.24 5.29 7.71
C PRO A 141 2.70 5.48 9.16
N GLY A 142 3.59 4.61 9.63
CA GLY A 142 4.20 4.71 10.96
C GLY A 142 3.28 4.43 12.15
N VAL A 143 1.99 4.14 11.92
CA VAL A 143 1.04 3.73 12.95
C VAL A 143 0.78 2.23 12.80
N THR A 144 1.19 1.43 13.78
CA THR A 144 0.92 -0.02 13.78
C THR A 144 -0.59 -0.26 13.96
N PRO A 145 -1.28 -0.91 13.00
CA PRO A 145 -2.68 -1.27 13.17
C PRO A 145 -2.90 -2.25 14.33
N VAL A 146 -4.05 -2.17 14.99
CA VAL A 146 -4.39 -3.08 16.09
C VAL A 146 -4.85 -4.44 15.55
N PRO A 147 -4.24 -5.57 15.99
CA PRO A 147 -4.68 -6.88 15.57
C PRO A 147 -6.08 -7.19 16.14
N VAL A 148 -6.96 -7.73 15.29
CA VAL A 148 -8.30 -8.18 15.71
C VAL A 148 -8.18 -9.49 16.49
N ALA A 149 -8.69 -9.50 17.72
CA ALA A 149 -8.58 -10.62 18.64
C ALA A 149 -9.38 -11.84 18.14
N ALA A 150 -8.76 -13.02 18.11
CA ALA A 150 -9.42 -14.26 17.69
C ALA A 150 -10.30 -14.91 18.77
N ALA A 151 -9.91 -14.75 20.04
CA ALA A 151 -10.61 -15.38 21.16
C ALA A 151 -11.64 -14.43 21.78
N ALA A 152 -12.87 -14.92 21.94
CA ALA A 152 -13.98 -14.23 22.59
C ALA A 152 -13.62 -13.65 23.98
N PRO A 153 -14.23 -12.52 24.38
CA PRO A 153 -14.13 -12.04 25.75
C PRO A 153 -14.80 -13.00 26.74
N ALA A 154 -14.33 -13.01 27.98
CA ALA A 154 -14.93 -13.77 29.08
C ALA A 154 -15.49 -12.83 30.15
N ALA A 155 -16.58 -13.24 30.81
CA ALA A 155 -17.10 -12.49 31.97
C ALA A 155 -16.03 -12.38 33.07
N GLY A 156 -15.92 -11.19 33.66
CA GLY A 156 -14.89 -10.82 34.64
C GLY A 156 -13.55 -10.42 34.03
N GLN A 157 -13.34 -10.57 32.71
CA GLN A 157 -12.14 -10.07 32.05
C GLN A 157 -12.11 -8.53 32.07
N GLU A 158 -10.93 -7.95 32.31
CA GLU A 158 -10.72 -6.52 32.16
C GLU A 158 -10.30 -6.16 30.73
N LEU A 159 -10.88 -5.09 30.21
CA LEU A 159 -10.56 -4.47 28.93
C LEU A 159 -10.21 -3.00 29.16
N THR A 160 -9.31 -2.48 28.33
CA THR A 160 -9.05 -1.04 28.24
C THR A 160 -9.84 -0.48 27.08
N VAL A 161 -10.71 0.49 27.33
CA VAL A 161 -11.41 1.24 26.29
C VAL A 161 -10.65 2.53 26.03
N VAL A 162 -10.43 2.85 24.75
CA VAL A 162 -9.75 4.06 24.30
C VAL A 162 -10.71 4.87 23.41
N GLY A 163 -10.70 6.19 23.56
CA GLY A 163 -11.56 7.05 22.75
C GLY A 163 -11.12 8.52 22.73
N HIS A 164 -11.76 9.28 21.84
CA HIS A 164 -11.65 10.74 21.69
C HIS A 164 -12.96 11.45 22.04
N GLY A 165 -13.91 10.75 22.65
CA GLY A 165 -15.16 11.33 23.13
C GLY A 165 -14.98 12.23 24.34
N ARG A 166 -16.11 12.73 24.83
CA ARG A 166 -16.16 13.62 26.00
C ARG A 166 -15.61 12.93 27.24
N THR A 167 -15.06 13.71 28.16
CA THR A 167 -14.72 13.22 29.51
C THR A 167 -15.72 13.76 30.54
N ALA A 168 -15.44 13.55 31.83
CA ALA A 168 -16.21 14.17 32.91
C ALA A 168 -16.09 15.70 32.93
N SER A 169 -15.02 16.27 32.35
CA SER A 169 -14.68 17.69 32.46
C SER A 169 -14.46 18.39 31.13
N GLU A 170 -14.38 17.67 30.01
CA GLU A 170 -14.06 18.23 28.69
C GLU A 170 -15.04 17.77 27.61
N TRP A 171 -15.48 18.72 26.77
CA TRP A 171 -16.51 18.49 25.75
C TRP A 171 -15.98 18.01 24.38
N VAL A 172 -14.72 18.32 24.05
CA VAL A 172 -14.06 17.86 22.81
C VAL A 172 -12.57 17.70 23.08
N PRO A 173 -12.14 16.60 23.73
CA PRO A 173 -10.73 16.33 23.91
C PRO A 173 -10.02 16.20 22.57
N LEU A 174 -8.87 16.87 22.44
CA LEU A 174 -7.96 16.60 21.33
C LEU A 174 -7.21 15.28 21.57
N ASP A 175 -6.77 15.09 22.82
CA ASP A 175 -6.05 13.90 23.25
C ASP A 175 -6.99 12.72 23.46
N ARG A 176 -6.48 11.52 23.20
CA ARG A 176 -7.17 10.27 23.53
C ARG A 176 -7.12 10.03 25.03
N HIS A 177 -8.13 9.34 25.55
CA HIS A 177 -8.19 8.94 26.96
C HIS A 177 -8.54 7.45 27.09
N THR A 178 -8.20 6.88 28.25
CA THR A 178 -8.34 5.43 28.52
C THR A 178 -9.10 5.15 29.81
N GLY A 179 -9.95 4.13 29.80
CA GLY A 179 -10.64 3.63 30.98
C GLY A 179 -10.61 2.11 31.08
N THR A 180 -10.59 1.58 32.30
CA THR A 180 -10.67 0.14 32.55
C THR A 180 -12.13 -0.28 32.73
N PHE A 181 -12.50 -1.38 32.08
CA PHE A 181 -13.85 -1.92 32.10
C PHE A 181 -13.82 -3.42 32.36
N SER A 182 -14.69 -3.90 33.25
CA SER A 182 -14.92 -5.33 33.44
C SER A 182 -16.01 -5.82 32.49
N VAL A 183 -15.80 -6.95 31.82
CA VAL A 183 -16.83 -7.63 31.04
C VAL A 183 -17.88 -8.22 32.00
N THR A 184 -19.10 -7.72 31.95
CA THR A 184 -20.19 -8.19 32.83
C THR A 184 -21.07 -9.23 32.17
N ALA A 185 -21.22 -9.17 30.84
CA ALA A 185 -21.95 -10.16 30.05
C ALA A 185 -21.40 -10.21 28.62
N VAL A 186 -21.51 -11.39 28.02
CA VAL A 186 -21.16 -11.67 26.62
C VAL A 186 -22.38 -12.35 26.00
N GLY A 187 -22.93 -11.80 24.92
CA GLY A 187 -24.16 -12.34 24.34
C GLY A 187 -24.43 -11.79 22.95
N GLY A 188 -24.78 -12.70 22.03
CA GLY A 188 -24.90 -12.34 20.61
C GLY A 188 -23.62 -11.70 20.08
N GLY A 189 -23.77 -10.69 19.22
CA GLY A 189 -22.66 -9.88 18.69
C GLY A 189 -22.14 -8.81 19.65
N ASP A 190 -22.62 -8.76 20.90
CA ASP A 190 -22.34 -7.68 21.86
C ASP A 190 -21.58 -8.18 23.11
N VAL A 191 -20.86 -7.25 23.74
CA VAL A 191 -20.28 -7.36 25.07
C VAL A 191 -20.78 -6.22 25.95
N THR A 192 -21.24 -6.53 27.16
CA THR A 192 -21.60 -5.54 28.16
C THR A 192 -20.42 -5.28 29.08
N LEU A 193 -20.11 -4.01 29.27
CA LEU A 193 -18.96 -3.52 30.01
C LEU A 193 -19.42 -2.68 31.21
N GLY A 194 -18.84 -2.95 32.37
CA GLY A 194 -19.00 -2.15 33.58
C GLY A 194 -17.75 -1.33 33.85
N GLY A 195 -17.89 -0.02 33.94
CA GLY A 195 -16.77 0.90 34.19
C GLY A 195 -16.15 0.68 35.57
N GLN A 196 -14.82 0.61 35.63
CA GLN A 196 -14.05 0.50 36.87
C GLN A 196 -13.49 1.86 37.26
N ASP A 197 -13.36 2.12 38.57
CA ASP A 197 -12.78 3.35 39.12
C ASP A 197 -13.37 4.66 38.55
N GLY A 198 -14.65 4.61 38.19
CA GLY A 198 -15.39 5.74 37.61
C GLY A 198 -15.25 5.89 36.09
N ALA A 199 -14.59 4.96 35.39
CA ALA A 199 -14.48 4.99 33.93
C ALA A 199 -15.85 4.92 33.24
N SER A 200 -16.00 5.70 32.16
CA SER A 200 -17.24 5.79 31.40
C SER A 200 -16.95 5.89 29.91
N VAL A 201 -17.83 5.32 29.10
CA VAL A 201 -17.88 5.55 27.65
C VAL A 201 -18.85 6.71 27.42
N CYS A 202 -18.42 7.75 26.73
CA CYS A 202 -19.14 8.99 26.57
C CYS A 202 -19.46 9.29 25.10
N GLN A 203 -20.28 10.32 24.85
CA GLN A 203 -20.54 10.79 23.49
C GLN A 203 -19.22 11.13 22.78
N GLY A 204 -19.01 10.54 21.60
CA GLY A 204 -17.78 10.62 20.82
C GLY A 204 -16.85 9.41 20.95
N ASP A 205 -17.04 8.54 21.94
CA ASP A 205 -16.27 7.29 22.07
C ASP A 205 -16.85 6.15 21.23
N ALA A 206 -18.06 6.30 20.71
CA ALA A 206 -18.66 5.34 19.78
C ALA A 206 -17.69 5.08 18.61
N GLY A 207 -17.45 3.81 18.30
CA GLY A 207 -16.47 3.34 17.34
C GLY A 207 -15.05 3.13 17.90
N GLY A 208 -14.77 3.59 19.12
CA GLY A 208 -13.46 3.43 19.76
C GLY A 208 -13.14 1.98 20.16
N PRO A 209 -11.85 1.61 20.24
CA PRO A 209 -11.43 0.26 20.58
C PRO A 209 -11.62 -0.08 22.06
N ALA A 210 -12.14 -1.28 22.33
CA ALA A 210 -11.96 -1.99 23.59
C ALA A 210 -10.93 -3.10 23.39
N VAL A 211 -9.79 -3.01 24.07
CA VAL A 211 -8.64 -3.91 23.86
C VAL A 211 -8.31 -4.73 25.09
N ARG A 212 -7.67 -5.88 24.85
CA ARG A 212 -6.91 -6.61 25.87
C ARG A 212 -5.43 -6.58 25.53
N THR A 213 -4.57 -6.70 26.53
CA THR A 213 -3.13 -6.82 26.32
C THR A 213 -2.72 -8.29 26.23
N VAL A 214 -2.03 -8.67 25.15
CA VAL A 214 -1.43 -9.99 24.93
C VAL A 214 0.06 -9.78 24.68
N ASP A 215 0.93 -10.37 25.51
CA ASP A 215 2.39 -10.23 25.42
C ASP A 215 2.87 -8.76 25.32
N GLY A 216 2.21 -7.87 26.07
CA GLY A 216 2.51 -6.43 26.08
C GLY A 216 1.97 -5.64 24.88
N ARG A 217 1.19 -6.27 23.99
CA ARG A 217 0.58 -5.61 22.82
C ARG A 217 -0.94 -5.60 22.89
N PRO A 218 -1.61 -4.52 22.48
CA PRO A 218 -3.06 -4.47 22.44
C PRO A 218 -3.62 -5.37 21.33
N ALA A 219 -4.76 -6.00 21.60
CA ALA A 219 -5.57 -6.72 20.63
C ALA A 219 -7.04 -6.27 20.75
N LEU A 220 -7.68 -5.94 19.63
CA LEU A 220 -9.04 -5.41 19.56
C LEU A 220 -10.05 -6.50 19.88
N VAL A 221 -10.81 -6.32 20.96
CA VAL A 221 -11.82 -7.28 21.46
C VAL A 221 -13.24 -6.84 21.10
N ALA A 222 -13.51 -5.54 21.15
CA ALA A 222 -14.80 -4.98 20.79
C ALA A 222 -14.67 -3.51 20.34
N VAL A 223 -15.72 -3.00 19.72
CA VAL A 223 -15.87 -1.60 19.27
C VAL A 223 -17.00 -0.96 20.06
N SER A 224 -16.72 0.17 20.73
CA SER A 224 -17.72 0.90 21.53
C SER A 224 -18.95 1.26 20.68
N SER A 225 -20.16 0.96 21.16
CA SER A 225 -21.40 1.30 20.46
C SER A 225 -22.19 2.35 21.25
N ARG A 226 -22.68 1.97 22.44
CA ARG A 226 -23.60 2.80 23.25
C ARG A 226 -23.32 2.68 24.75
N SER A 227 -23.75 3.67 25.52
CA SER A 227 -23.61 3.66 26.98
C SER A 227 -24.74 4.43 27.65
N ASN A 228 -24.83 4.30 28.98
CA ASN A 228 -25.76 5.08 29.80
C ASN A 228 -25.27 6.50 30.16
N GLN A 229 -24.11 6.92 29.63
CA GLN A 229 -23.52 8.26 29.80
C GLN A 229 -23.28 8.71 31.25
N VAL A 230 -23.34 7.80 32.23
CA VAL A 230 -23.07 8.11 33.64
C VAL A 230 -21.64 8.62 33.77
N GLY A 231 -21.44 9.75 34.43
CA GLY A 231 -20.10 10.33 34.65
C GLY A 231 -19.56 11.17 33.48
N CYS A 232 -20.30 11.26 32.37
CA CYS A 232 -19.93 12.09 31.23
C CYS A 232 -20.40 13.55 31.43
N LEU A 233 -19.59 14.52 30.98
CA LEU A 233 -19.94 15.94 31.09
C LEU A 233 -21.31 16.24 30.46
N GLY A 234 -22.15 16.96 31.20
CA GLY A 234 -23.49 17.36 30.75
C GLY A 234 -24.56 16.28 30.85
N ASN A 235 -24.26 15.12 31.44
CA ASN A 235 -25.23 14.06 31.68
C ASN A 235 -25.40 13.80 33.18
N GLU A 236 -26.61 14.02 33.70
CA GLU A 236 -26.96 13.69 35.07
C GLU A 236 -27.58 12.30 35.13
N ALA A 237 -27.11 11.48 36.08
CA ALA A 237 -27.67 10.17 36.36
C ALA A 237 -28.07 10.06 37.83
N PRO A 238 -29.09 9.25 38.17
CA PRO A 238 -29.44 8.99 39.57
C PRO A 238 -28.23 8.50 40.36
N ALA A 239 -28.07 9.00 41.59
CA ALA A 239 -26.99 8.58 42.47
C ALA A 239 -26.98 7.06 42.66
N GLY A 240 -25.80 6.45 42.56
CA GLY A 240 -25.62 5.00 42.67
C GLY A 240 -25.83 4.21 41.37
N THR A 241 -26.18 4.89 40.25
CA THR A 241 -26.18 4.24 38.93
C THR A 241 -24.74 3.94 38.51
N ALA A 242 -24.42 2.70 38.18
CA ALA A 242 -23.09 2.32 37.71
C ALA A 242 -22.89 2.68 36.22
N PRO A 243 -21.69 3.11 35.80
CA PRO A 243 -21.34 3.26 34.39
C PRO A 243 -21.44 1.92 33.65
N ALA A 244 -22.23 1.88 32.59
CA ALA A 244 -22.44 0.70 31.78
C ALA A 244 -22.38 1.04 30.29
N ALA A 245 -21.70 0.20 29.52
CA ALA A 245 -21.56 0.34 28.08
C ALA A 245 -21.83 -1.00 27.37
N ILE A 246 -22.25 -0.91 26.12
CA ILE A 246 -22.38 -2.03 25.20
C ILE A 246 -21.44 -1.76 24.03
N SER A 247 -20.63 -2.76 23.71
CA SER A 247 -19.68 -2.74 22.60
C SER A 247 -19.93 -3.93 21.67
N THR A 248 -19.72 -3.74 20.38
CA THR A 248 -19.83 -4.78 19.37
C THR A 248 -18.58 -5.66 19.40
N ARG A 249 -18.74 -6.96 19.59
CA ARG A 249 -17.64 -7.94 19.55
C ARG A 249 -17.08 -8.11 18.15
N VAL A 250 -15.77 -8.36 18.07
CA VAL A 250 -15.07 -8.52 16.78
C VAL A 250 -14.48 -9.93 16.56
N ASP A 251 -14.52 -10.81 17.56
CA ASP A 251 -13.83 -12.11 17.52
C ASP A 251 -14.36 -13.08 16.46
N ASP A 252 -15.67 -13.03 16.21
CA ASP A 252 -16.41 -13.90 15.29
C ASP A 252 -16.76 -13.24 13.94
N VAL A 253 -16.24 -12.03 13.68
CA VAL A 253 -16.41 -11.32 12.40
C VAL A 253 -15.07 -11.11 11.68
N ARG A 254 -14.00 -11.80 12.11
CA ARG A 254 -12.67 -11.69 11.50
C ARG A 254 -12.67 -12.08 10.03
N ASP A 255 -13.40 -13.12 9.65
CA ASP A 255 -13.53 -13.53 8.25
C ASP A 255 -14.20 -12.45 7.40
N TRP A 256 -15.23 -11.79 7.96
CA TRP A 256 -15.85 -10.62 7.32
C TRP A 256 -14.87 -9.45 7.20
N ILE A 257 -14.10 -9.15 8.25
CA ILE A 257 -13.07 -8.11 8.22
C ILE A 257 -12.03 -8.41 7.14
N THR A 258 -11.43 -9.61 7.13
CA THR A 258 -10.43 -10.01 6.14
C THR A 258 -10.99 -9.98 4.71
N ALA A 259 -12.26 -10.37 4.52
CA ALA A 259 -12.89 -10.32 3.20
C ALA A 259 -13.20 -8.89 2.72
N ASN A 260 -13.29 -7.90 3.61
CA ASN A 260 -13.77 -6.56 3.26
C ASN A 260 -12.73 -5.44 3.45
N ALA A 261 -11.75 -5.58 4.35
CA ALA A 261 -10.71 -4.59 4.64
C ALA A 261 -9.46 -4.82 3.77
N ARG A 262 -9.66 -4.84 2.45
CA ARG A 262 -8.63 -5.19 1.46
C ARG A 262 -7.76 -3.99 1.10
N PRO A 263 -6.46 -4.19 0.82
CA PRO A 263 -5.62 -3.12 0.28
C PRO A 263 -6.19 -2.54 -1.02
N THR A 264 -5.95 -1.26 -1.28
CA THR A 264 -6.24 -0.65 -2.57
C THR A 264 -5.45 -1.40 -3.66
N PRO A 265 -6.11 -1.89 -4.73
CA PRO A 265 -5.43 -2.58 -5.80
C PRO A 265 -4.42 -1.70 -6.53
N ARG A 266 -3.32 -2.30 -6.99
CA ARG A 266 -2.41 -1.65 -7.94
C ARG A 266 -3.13 -1.38 -9.25
N ALA A 267 -2.74 -0.32 -9.96
CA ALA A 267 -3.31 0.04 -11.26
C ALA A 267 -4.83 0.33 -11.26
N ASP A 268 -5.45 0.73 -10.14
CA ASP A 268 -6.85 1.20 -10.13
C ASP A 268 -6.92 2.64 -10.67
N PHE A 269 -7.38 2.82 -11.90
CA PHE A 269 -7.39 4.14 -12.55
C PHE A 269 -8.70 4.91 -12.37
N ASP A 270 -9.83 4.24 -12.20
CA ASP A 270 -11.13 4.90 -12.01
C ASP A 270 -11.60 4.98 -10.55
N GLY A 271 -10.87 4.32 -9.65
CA GLY A 271 -11.07 4.33 -8.20
C GLY A 271 -12.23 3.45 -7.75
N ASP A 272 -12.62 2.45 -8.55
CA ASP A 272 -13.71 1.53 -8.23
C ASP A 272 -13.30 0.37 -7.31
N GLY A 273 -12.02 0.32 -6.91
CA GLY A 273 -11.46 -0.72 -6.07
C GLY A 273 -11.11 -1.99 -6.83
N ARG A 274 -10.88 -1.90 -8.14
CA ARG A 274 -10.36 -2.97 -8.99
C ARG A 274 -9.14 -2.45 -9.76
N SER A 275 -8.23 -3.34 -10.09
CA SER A 275 -7.13 -3.00 -11.00
C SER A 275 -7.65 -2.78 -12.42
N ASP A 276 -6.98 -1.91 -13.15
CA ASP A 276 -7.17 -1.65 -14.58
C ASP A 276 -5.91 -2.01 -15.36
N VAL A 277 -5.95 -1.81 -16.68
CA VAL A 277 -4.79 -2.02 -17.55
C VAL A 277 -4.47 -0.77 -18.34
N GLY A 278 -3.23 -0.30 -18.24
CA GLY A 278 -2.70 0.84 -18.99
C GLY A 278 -1.93 0.36 -20.22
N VAL A 279 -2.09 1.07 -21.35
CA VAL A 279 -1.30 0.78 -22.56
C VAL A 279 -0.78 2.05 -23.20
N LEU A 280 0.56 2.18 -23.23
CA LEU A 280 1.24 3.19 -24.04
C LEU A 280 1.44 2.63 -25.46
N TYR A 281 0.89 3.32 -26.46
CA TYR A 281 0.83 2.85 -27.84
C TYR A 281 1.61 3.74 -28.80
N ASP A 282 2.54 3.14 -29.56
CA ASP A 282 3.27 3.78 -30.64
C ASP A 282 2.42 3.90 -31.91
N ASN A 283 1.97 5.10 -32.24
CA ASN A 283 1.22 5.36 -33.48
C ASN A 283 2.17 5.56 -34.68
N GLY A 284 3.47 5.70 -34.44
CA GLY A 284 4.52 5.82 -35.45
C GLY A 284 5.07 7.25 -35.58
N ALA A 285 5.83 7.47 -36.64
CA ALA A 285 6.41 8.78 -36.92
C ALA A 285 5.39 9.75 -37.55
N LEU A 286 5.46 11.02 -37.18
CA LEU A 286 4.64 12.09 -37.75
C LEU A 286 5.22 12.58 -39.09
N GLU A 287 4.35 13.03 -39.99
CA GLU A 287 4.76 13.71 -41.23
C GLU A 287 5.43 15.05 -40.89
N GLY A 288 6.68 15.24 -41.33
CA GLY A 288 7.48 16.41 -40.95
C GLY A 288 8.44 16.19 -39.77
N GLY A 289 8.46 14.99 -39.19
CA GLY A 289 9.38 14.59 -38.12
C GLY A 289 8.72 14.59 -36.74
N GLY A 290 9.26 13.75 -35.84
CA GLY A 290 8.67 13.49 -34.53
C GLY A 290 7.91 12.16 -34.48
N PHE A 291 7.30 11.88 -33.34
CA PHE A 291 6.67 10.61 -33.01
C PHE A 291 5.31 10.85 -32.36
N HIS A 292 4.33 10.03 -32.72
CA HIS A 292 2.98 10.04 -32.19
C HIS A 292 2.77 8.88 -31.24
N THR A 293 2.41 9.17 -30.00
CA THR A 293 2.15 8.17 -28.95
C THR A 293 0.83 8.47 -28.27
N THR A 294 0.07 7.45 -27.93
CA THR A 294 -1.20 7.58 -27.18
C THR A 294 -1.18 6.71 -25.93
N LEU A 295 -1.84 7.14 -24.86
CA LEU A 295 -2.06 6.33 -23.67
C LEU A 295 -3.53 5.91 -23.65
N TRP A 296 -3.76 4.65 -23.30
CA TRP A 296 -5.08 4.04 -23.24
C TRP A 296 -5.29 3.37 -21.88
N SER A 297 -6.52 3.40 -21.39
CA SER A 297 -6.95 2.63 -20.23
C SER A 297 -8.02 1.61 -20.64
N LEU A 298 -7.90 0.39 -20.12
CA LEU A 298 -8.94 -0.64 -20.17
C LEU A 298 -9.39 -0.82 -18.72
N THR A 299 -10.53 -0.23 -18.37
CA THR A 299 -11.03 -0.33 -17.00
C THR A 299 -11.75 -1.65 -16.77
N SER A 300 -11.49 -2.30 -15.65
CA SER A 300 -12.20 -3.51 -15.25
C SER A 300 -13.55 -3.14 -14.60
N GLY A 301 -14.37 -4.14 -14.31
CA GLY A 301 -15.70 -3.90 -13.77
C GLY A 301 -16.46 -5.20 -13.54
N ALA A 302 -17.61 -5.12 -12.90
CA ALA A 302 -18.37 -6.30 -12.47
C ALA A 302 -18.77 -7.26 -13.62
N SER A 303 -18.87 -6.76 -14.86
CA SER A 303 -19.19 -7.54 -16.06
C SER A 303 -17.98 -7.81 -16.97
N GLY A 304 -16.76 -7.56 -16.50
CA GLY A 304 -15.53 -7.63 -17.30
C GLY A 304 -14.99 -6.24 -17.66
N PHE A 305 -14.17 -6.18 -18.71
CA PHE A 305 -13.48 -4.93 -19.09
C PHE A 305 -14.33 -4.05 -20.01
N ALA A 306 -14.27 -2.74 -19.78
CA ALA A 306 -14.75 -1.74 -20.70
C ALA A 306 -13.90 -1.72 -21.99
N ALA A 307 -14.45 -1.16 -23.05
CA ALA A 307 -13.68 -0.92 -24.27
C ALA A 307 -12.51 0.05 -23.97
N PRO A 308 -11.32 -0.14 -24.58
CA PRO A 308 -10.18 0.73 -24.37
C PRO A 308 -10.54 2.18 -24.67
N ARG A 309 -10.24 3.06 -23.72
CA ARG A 309 -10.45 4.50 -23.85
C ARG A 309 -9.09 5.18 -23.98
N ARG A 310 -8.93 6.03 -24.99
CA ARG A 310 -7.74 6.89 -25.10
C ARG A 310 -7.82 7.94 -24.00
N THR A 311 -6.82 7.96 -23.14
CA THR A 311 -6.75 8.85 -21.97
C THR A 311 -5.74 9.97 -22.17
N TRP A 312 -4.78 9.82 -23.09
CA TRP A 312 -3.87 10.88 -23.49
C TRP A 312 -3.41 10.69 -24.95
N ASP A 313 -3.08 11.80 -25.61
CA ASP A 313 -2.57 11.85 -26.98
C ASP A 313 -1.38 12.82 -27.06
N SER A 314 -0.26 12.37 -27.63
CA SER A 314 0.92 13.21 -27.72
C SER A 314 0.73 14.39 -28.68
N GLU A 315 -0.22 14.35 -29.61
CA GLU A 315 -0.46 15.49 -30.53
C GLU A 315 -0.68 16.82 -29.79
N ASP A 316 -1.33 16.77 -28.63
CA ASP A 316 -1.60 17.95 -27.79
C ASP A 316 -0.37 18.38 -26.96
N PHE A 317 0.63 17.51 -26.81
CA PHE A 317 1.86 17.73 -26.05
C PHE A 317 3.08 18.01 -26.94
N GLY A 318 3.07 17.52 -28.18
CA GLY A 318 4.18 17.55 -29.13
C GLY A 318 4.63 16.15 -29.59
N SER A 319 5.94 15.91 -29.62
CA SER A 319 6.50 14.63 -30.08
C SER A 319 6.90 13.76 -28.90
N TRP A 320 6.31 12.56 -28.80
CA TRP A 320 6.69 11.55 -27.81
C TRP A 320 7.05 10.24 -28.50
N ASN A 321 8.23 9.69 -28.19
CA ASN A 321 8.69 8.43 -28.78
C ASN A 321 8.50 7.27 -27.80
N ALA A 322 7.45 6.46 -28.02
CA ALA A 322 7.17 5.28 -27.20
C ALA A 322 8.33 4.27 -27.16
N ALA A 323 9.14 4.14 -28.22
CA ALA A 323 10.29 3.23 -28.23
C ALA A 323 11.42 3.64 -27.24
N ARG A 324 11.30 4.83 -26.65
CA ARG A 324 12.22 5.38 -25.64
C ARG A 324 11.64 5.34 -24.23
N SER A 325 10.45 4.76 -24.06
CA SER A 325 9.73 4.62 -22.79
C SER A 325 9.98 3.26 -22.15
N LYS A 326 10.07 3.24 -20.83
CA LYS A 326 9.77 2.08 -19.99
C LYS A 326 8.60 2.47 -19.09
N THR A 327 7.42 1.91 -19.32
CA THR A 327 6.22 2.23 -18.54
C THR A 327 6.09 1.36 -17.31
N PHE A 328 5.50 1.92 -16.26
CA PHE A 328 5.14 1.23 -15.02
C PHE A 328 4.03 2.03 -14.32
N ALA A 329 3.30 1.39 -13.41
CA ALA A 329 2.17 1.99 -12.70
C ALA A 329 2.44 2.01 -11.20
N GLY A 330 1.87 2.99 -10.53
CA GLY A 330 1.89 3.12 -9.08
C GLY A 330 1.15 4.39 -8.65
N ASP A 331 0.67 4.43 -7.42
CA ASP A 331 0.05 5.62 -6.83
C ASP A 331 1.16 6.57 -6.33
N PHE A 332 1.66 7.45 -7.21
CA PHE A 332 2.81 8.30 -6.87
C PHE A 332 2.38 9.54 -6.07
N ASP A 333 1.18 10.06 -6.25
CA ASP A 333 0.70 11.21 -5.48
C ASP A 333 0.06 10.85 -4.13
N GLY A 334 -0.31 9.57 -3.99
CA GLY A 334 -0.89 8.95 -2.81
C GLY A 334 -2.40 9.08 -2.75
N ASP A 335 -3.09 9.52 -3.80
CA ASP A 335 -4.53 9.81 -3.77
C ASP A 335 -5.43 8.55 -3.75
N GLY A 336 -4.82 7.37 -3.78
CA GLY A 336 -5.47 6.07 -3.82
C GLY A 336 -5.83 5.61 -5.23
N ARG A 337 -5.38 6.32 -6.27
CA ARG A 337 -5.52 5.94 -7.68
C ARG A 337 -4.14 5.79 -8.28
N SER A 338 -3.97 4.79 -9.13
CA SER A 338 -2.67 4.60 -9.77
C SER A 338 -2.43 5.61 -10.88
N ASP A 339 -1.20 6.09 -10.94
CA ASP A 339 -0.62 6.89 -11.99
C ASP A 339 0.14 6.01 -12.99
N VAL A 340 0.57 6.62 -14.11
CA VAL A 340 1.51 5.98 -15.03
C VAL A 340 2.86 6.70 -15.00
N GLY A 341 3.91 5.97 -14.70
CA GLY A 341 5.30 6.43 -14.71
C GLY A 341 6.02 6.00 -15.98
N VAL A 342 6.94 6.83 -16.46
CA VAL A 342 7.81 6.53 -17.61
C VAL A 342 9.25 6.91 -17.34
N LEU A 343 10.14 5.90 -17.32
CA LEU A 343 11.57 6.15 -17.43
C LEU A 343 11.92 6.34 -18.91
N TYR A 344 12.25 7.57 -19.29
CA TYR A 344 12.40 8.00 -20.67
C TYR A 344 13.87 8.19 -21.06
N ASP A 345 14.26 7.63 -22.21
CA ASP A 345 15.57 7.85 -22.83
C ASP A 345 15.63 9.24 -23.50
N GLY A 346 16.35 10.16 -22.88
CA GLY A 346 16.59 11.51 -23.41
C GLY A 346 17.68 11.55 -24.48
N GLY A 347 18.44 10.46 -24.68
CA GLY A 347 19.54 10.37 -25.62
C GLY A 347 20.85 10.89 -25.08
N THR A 348 21.76 11.26 -25.97
CA THR A 348 23.06 11.82 -25.58
C THR A 348 22.95 13.31 -25.31
N ARG A 349 23.56 13.75 -24.22
CA ARG A 349 23.64 15.18 -23.88
C ARG A 349 24.51 15.90 -24.89
N THR A 350 24.11 17.11 -25.27
CA THR A 350 24.83 17.95 -26.24
C THR A 350 26.12 18.53 -25.66
N ASP A 351 26.25 18.59 -24.35
CA ASP A 351 27.45 19.06 -23.63
C ASP A 351 28.54 17.98 -23.49
N GLY A 352 28.33 16.78 -24.05
CA GLY A 352 29.25 15.66 -23.92
C GLY A 352 29.21 14.96 -22.55
N GLY A 353 28.26 15.33 -21.68
CA GLY A 353 28.09 14.78 -20.33
C GLY A 353 27.53 13.35 -20.26
N GLY A 354 27.48 12.62 -21.38
CA GLY A 354 26.99 11.24 -21.46
C GLY A 354 25.52 11.12 -21.89
N ASN A 355 24.86 10.03 -21.49
CA ASN A 355 23.44 9.77 -21.73
C ASN A 355 22.57 10.52 -20.72
N ARG A 356 21.37 10.95 -21.16
CA ARG A 356 20.33 11.60 -20.39
C ARG A 356 19.15 10.65 -20.22
N THR A 357 18.69 10.50 -19.00
CA THR A 357 17.46 9.77 -18.66
C THR A 357 16.58 10.70 -17.83
N ALA A 358 15.27 10.64 -18.03
CA ALA A 358 14.30 11.41 -17.27
C ALA A 358 13.18 10.51 -16.77
N LEU A 359 12.55 10.90 -15.66
CA LEU A 359 11.32 10.27 -15.16
C LEU A 359 10.16 11.23 -15.41
N TRP A 360 9.09 10.68 -15.97
CA TRP A 360 7.83 11.39 -16.22
C TRP A 360 6.69 10.67 -15.52
N THR A 361 5.69 11.42 -15.09
CA THR A 361 4.43 10.87 -14.57
C THR A 361 3.25 11.44 -15.33
N PHE A 362 2.28 10.57 -15.58
CA PHE A 362 0.93 10.88 -16.01
C PHE A 362 0.05 10.72 -14.77
N THR A 363 -0.19 11.83 -14.07
CA THR A 363 -1.00 11.82 -12.86
C THR A 363 -2.45 11.54 -13.19
N ASN A 364 -3.08 10.64 -12.44
CA ASN A 364 -4.49 10.33 -12.58
C ASN A 364 -5.36 11.52 -12.14
N THR A 365 -6.43 11.78 -12.86
CA THR A 365 -7.38 12.88 -12.58
C THR A 365 -8.76 12.37 -12.19
N GLY A 366 -8.87 11.05 -11.99
CA GLY A 366 -10.08 10.28 -11.76
C GLY A 366 -11.01 10.10 -12.96
N SER A 367 -10.73 10.76 -14.08
CA SER A 367 -11.46 10.58 -15.34
C SER A 367 -10.55 10.31 -16.53
N GLY A 368 -9.25 10.11 -16.29
CA GLY A 368 -8.18 9.97 -17.27
C GLY A 368 -6.86 10.44 -16.65
N PHE A 369 -5.85 10.72 -17.49
CA PHE A 369 -4.55 11.20 -17.03
C PHE A 369 -4.32 12.65 -17.44
N GLY A 370 -3.62 13.41 -16.59
CA GLY A 370 -3.12 14.73 -16.92
C GLY A 370 -2.01 14.69 -17.97
N GLU A 371 -1.58 15.86 -18.43
CA GLU A 371 -0.39 15.98 -19.29
C GLU A 371 0.84 15.40 -18.55
N PRO A 372 1.77 14.73 -19.26
CA PRO A 372 2.94 14.15 -18.64
C PRO A 372 3.86 15.23 -18.07
N VAL A 373 4.17 15.12 -16.78
CA VAL A 373 5.06 16.03 -16.07
C VAL A 373 6.43 15.37 -15.92
N LYS A 374 7.49 16.10 -16.26
CA LYS A 374 8.85 15.64 -15.97
C LYS A 374 9.15 15.88 -14.50
N VAL A 375 9.23 14.81 -13.73
CA VAL A 375 9.39 14.86 -12.27
C VAL A 375 10.83 14.62 -11.82
N TRP A 376 11.68 14.06 -12.68
CA TRP A 376 13.12 13.99 -12.47
C TRP A 376 13.90 13.99 -13.80
N ASP A 377 15.11 14.53 -13.79
CA ASP A 377 16.02 14.54 -14.93
C ASP A 377 17.46 14.32 -14.46
N SER A 378 18.21 13.45 -15.16
CA SER A 378 19.65 13.27 -14.91
C SER A 378 20.48 14.53 -15.20
N GLU A 379 19.90 15.58 -15.78
CA GLU A 379 20.61 16.82 -16.09
C GLU A 379 21.33 17.41 -14.86
N ASP A 380 20.70 17.31 -13.69
CA ASP A 380 21.13 17.90 -12.42
C ASP A 380 22.13 17.03 -11.61
N GLY A 381 22.59 15.89 -12.16
CA GLY A 381 23.59 15.05 -11.50
C GLY A 381 23.80 13.68 -12.13
N GLY A 382 25.01 13.45 -12.65
CA GLY A 382 25.44 12.16 -13.21
C GLY A 382 24.88 11.87 -14.61
N SER A 383 25.41 10.82 -15.24
CA SER A 383 24.87 10.28 -16.49
C SER A 383 24.27 8.90 -16.21
N TRP A 384 23.06 8.67 -16.71
CA TRP A 384 22.35 7.41 -16.57
C TRP A 384 22.07 6.82 -17.94
N THR A 385 22.42 5.55 -18.14
CA THR A 385 22.15 4.88 -19.42
C THR A 385 20.83 4.11 -19.34
N TRP A 386 19.80 4.63 -20.01
CA TRP A 386 18.45 4.06 -19.97
C TRP A 386 18.43 2.55 -20.26
N SER A 387 19.16 2.06 -21.26
CA SER A 387 19.17 0.64 -21.64
C SER A 387 19.77 -0.29 -20.57
N ARG A 388 20.52 0.26 -19.61
CA ARG A 388 21.15 -0.45 -18.48
C ARG A 388 20.26 -0.50 -17.24
N SER A 389 18.98 -0.18 -17.39
CA SER A 389 18.02 -0.01 -16.30
C SER A 389 16.90 -1.02 -16.40
N ALA A 390 16.52 -1.65 -15.29
CA ALA A 390 15.25 -2.36 -15.16
C ALA A 390 14.46 -1.67 -14.05
N VAL A 391 13.19 -1.37 -14.31
CA VAL A 391 12.36 -0.52 -13.44
C VAL A 391 11.28 -1.35 -12.78
N VAL A 392 11.00 -1.06 -11.51
CA VAL A 392 9.88 -1.59 -10.73
C VAL A 392 9.28 -0.45 -9.90
N ALA A 393 8.03 -0.58 -9.49
CA ALA A 393 7.35 0.40 -8.64
C ALA A 393 6.69 -0.27 -7.43
N GLY A 394 6.65 0.45 -6.32
CA GLY A 394 6.06 0.00 -5.06
C GLY A 394 6.38 0.97 -3.92
N ASP A 395 5.53 1.05 -2.91
CA ASP A 395 5.76 1.84 -1.70
C ASP A 395 6.94 1.31 -0.88
N PHE A 396 8.16 1.71 -1.23
CA PHE A 396 9.36 1.14 -0.63
C PHE A 396 9.65 1.77 0.74
N ASP A 397 9.29 3.02 0.99
CA ASP A 397 9.53 3.66 2.29
C ASP A 397 8.38 3.45 3.32
N GLY A 398 7.22 3.02 2.83
CA GLY A 398 6.02 2.75 3.61
C GLY A 398 5.26 4.03 3.96
N ASP A 399 5.35 5.09 3.14
CA ASP A 399 4.64 6.36 3.33
C ASP A 399 3.21 6.36 2.75
N GLY A 400 2.84 5.30 2.04
CA GLY A 400 1.55 5.13 1.36
C GLY A 400 1.55 5.61 -0.08
N ARG A 401 2.71 6.01 -0.64
CA ARG A 401 2.89 6.33 -2.06
C ARG A 401 3.83 5.33 -2.67
N ASP A 402 3.58 4.97 -3.91
CA ASP A 402 4.53 4.16 -4.65
C ASP A 402 5.81 4.95 -4.96
N ASP A 403 6.94 4.26 -4.87
CA ASP A 403 8.25 4.75 -5.25
C ASP A 403 8.72 4.09 -6.54
N VAL A 404 9.84 4.58 -7.11
CA VAL A 404 10.46 3.99 -8.29
C VAL A 404 11.79 3.34 -7.94
N GLY A 405 11.90 2.04 -8.22
CA GLY A 405 13.10 1.24 -8.05
C GLY A 405 13.78 1.00 -9.39
N VAL A 406 15.10 1.23 -9.47
CA VAL A 406 15.89 0.99 -10.68
C VAL A 406 17.08 0.09 -10.41
N LEU A 407 17.01 -1.14 -10.92
CA LEU A 407 18.14 -2.06 -10.95
C LEU A 407 19.05 -1.71 -12.14
N TYR A 408 20.29 -1.29 -11.85
CA TYR A 408 21.20 -0.68 -12.82
C TYR A 408 22.47 -1.48 -13.05
N ASP A 409 22.82 -1.68 -14.33
CA ASP A 409 24.06 -2.29 -14.78
C ASP A 409 25.22 -1.28 -14.79
N ASN A 410 26.15 -1.44 -13.83
CA ASN A 410 27.38 -0.64 -13.76
C ASN A 410 28.52 -1.23 -14.60
N GLY A 411 28.31 -2.38 -15.25
CA GLY A 411 29.31 -3.11 -16.01
C GLY A 411 30.29 -3.90 -15.14
N VAL A 412 31.45 -4.21 -15.73
CA VAL A 412 32.52 -4.97 -15.08
C VAL A 412 33.36 -4.04 -14.22
N ARG A 413 33.65 -4.44 -12.98
CA ARG A 413 34.50 -3.70 -12.05
C ARG A 413 35.96 -3.77 -12.50
N THR A 414 36.69 -2.68 -12.36
CA THR A 414 38.12 -2.58 -12.69
C THR A 414 39.03 -3.27 -11.68
N ASP A 415 38.54 -3.54 -10.47
CA ASP A 415 39.27 -4.23 -9.41
C ASP A 415 39.24 -5.76 -9.53
N GLY A 416 38.69 -6.30 -10.61
CA GLY A 416 38.56 -7.74 -10.84
C GLY A 416 37.41 -8.40 -10.05
N GLY A 417 36.58 -7.63 -9.34
CA GLY A 417 35.46 -8.13 -8.54
C GLY A 417 34.22 -8.57 -9.34
N GLY A 418 34.33 -8.72 -10.66
CA GLY A 418 33.25 -9.17 -11.56
C GLY A 418 32.28 -8.08 -11.97
N ASN A 419 31.05 -8.47 -12.31
CA ASN A 419 29.97 -7.56 -12.70
C ASN A 419 29.41 -6.81 -11.49
N ARG A 420 29.13 -5.51 -11.65
CA ARG A 420 28.50 -4.67 -10.63
C ARG A 420 27.09 -4.28 -11.06
N THR A 421 26.15 -4.58 -10.19
CA THR A 421 24.76 -4.12 -10.24
C THR A 421 24.45 -3.33 -8.97
N THR A 422 23.64 -2.29 -9.11
CA THR A 422 23.16 -1.45 -7.99
C THR A 422 21.65 -1.30 -8.06
N LEU A 423 20.98 -1.19 -6.92
CA LEU A 423 19.57 -0.79 -6.85
C LEU A 423 19.51 0.66 -6.37
N TRP A 424 18.71 1.46 -7.04
CA TRP A 424 18.45 2.85 -6.71
C TRP A 424 16.96 3.04 -6.48
N THR A 425 16.60 3.94 -5.57
CA THR A 425 15.22 4.41 -5.40
C THR A 425 15.11 5.88 -5.73
N LEU A 426 14.00 6.25 -6.37
CA LEU A 426 13.51 7.61 -6.43
C LEU A 426 12.24 7.61 -5.56
N THR A 427 12.34 8.24 -4.39
CA THR A 427 11.22 8.31 -3.45
C THR A 427 10.22 9.36 -3.89
N SER A 428 8.94 9.03 -3.90
CA SER A 428 7.90 9.99 -4.24
C SER A 428 7.80 11.10 -3.18
N THR A 429 7.47 12.31 -3.60
CA THR A 429 7.13 13.42 -2.69
C THR A 429 5.66 13.81 -2.79
N GLY A 430 4.85 13.04 -3.50
CA GLY A 430 3.44 13.31 -3.79
C GLY A 430 3.20 14.29 -4.96
N SER A 431 4.20 15.07 -5.35
CA SER A 431 4.11 16.03 -6.47
C SER A 431 5.32 15.95 -7.40
N GLY A 432 6.15 14.92 -7.23
CA GLY A 432 7.46 14.78 -7.85
C GLY A 432 8.26 13.69 -7.15
N PHE A 433 9.57 13.63 -7.43
CA PHE A 433 10.45 12.62 -6.86
C PHE A 433 11.72 13.23 -6.27
N GLY A 434 12.20 12.62 -5.19
CA GLY A 434 13.54 12.85 -4.67
C GLY A 434 14.62 12.48 -5.69
N LYS A 435 15.84 12.96 -5.46
CA LYS A 435 16.99 12.54 -6.26
C LYS A 435 17.24 11.03 -6.07
N PRO A 436 17.70 10.30 -7.11
CA PRO A 436 18.02 8.88 -6.98
C PRO A 436 19.00 8.62 -5.83
N VAL A 437 18.64 7.70 -4.95
CA VAL A 437 19.47 7.23 -3.84
C VAL A 437 19.88 5.79 -4.10
N MET A 438 21.17 5.50 -4.02
CA MET A 438 21.66 4.12 -4.12
C MET A 438 21.36 3.40 -2.81
N VAL A 439 20.46 2.43 -2.85
CA VAL A 439 20.01 1.69 -1.68
C VAL A 439 20.67 0.32 -1.54
N TRP A 440 21.25 -0.20 -2.62
CA TRP A 440 22.06 -1.42 -2.59
C TRP A 440 23.14 -1.41 -3.68
N ASP A 441 24.27 -2.03 -3.37
CA ASP A 441 25.40 -2.21 -4.28
C ASP A 441 25.94 -3.64 -4.18
N SER A 442 25.92 -4.39 -5.28
CA SER A 442 26.54 -5.72 -5.33
C SER A 442 28.02 -5.69 -4.99
N ALA A 443 28.72 -4.57 -5.15
CA ALA A 443 30.16 -4.50 -4.92
C ALA A 443 30.58 -4.90 -3.49
N VAL A 444 29.68 -4.72 -2.50
CA VAL A 444 29.90 -5.13 -1.10
C VAL A 444 29.55 -6.59 -0.81
N SER A 445 28.91 -7.29 -1.75
CA SER A 445 28.38 -8.65 -1.57
C SER A 445 28.89 -9.66 -2.61
N GLY A 446 29.63 -9.21 -3.63
CA GLY A 446 30.27 -10.05 -4.63
C GLY A 446 30.08 -9.51 -6.05
N SER A 447 30.00 -10.42 -7.01
CA SER A 447 29.64 -10.11 -8.40
C SER A 447 28.15 -10.39 -8.59
N TRP A 448 27.42 -9.47 -9.21
CA TRP A 448 26.04 -9.67 -9.64
C TRP A 448 25.91 -9.32 -11.11
N THR A 449 25.34 -10.22 -11.91
CA THR A 449 25.19 -10.00 -13.35
C THR A 449 23.79 -9.49 -13.64
N TRP A 450 23.69 -8.19 -13.94
CA TRP A 450 22.41 -7.53 -14.27
C TRP A 450 21.66 -8.25 -15.41
N GLY A 451 22.37 -8.66 -16.46
CA GLY A 451 21.76 -9.34 -17.61
C GLY A 451 21.09 -10.68 -17.30
N ASN A 452 21.35 -11.25 -16.12
CA ASN A 452 20.73 -12.49 -15.64
C ASN A 452 19.49 -12.22 -14.76
N SER A 453 19.09 -10.96 -14.60
CA SER A 453 18.09 -10.53 -13.63
C SER A 453 16.78 -10.13 -14.30
N LYS A 454 15.65 -10.58 -13.76
CA LYS A 454 14.31 -10.06 -14.09
C LYS A 454 13.62 -9.61 -12.79
N PRO A 455 13.60 -8.29 -12.49
CA PRO A 455 13.04 -7.79 -11.26
C PRO A 455 11.50 -7.70 -11.32
N VAL A 456 10.88 -7.85 -10.15
CA VAL A 456 9.46 -7.60 -9.85
C VAL A 456 9.37 -6.91 -8.49
N ALA A 457 8.24 -6.28 -8.17
CA ALA A 457 8.02 -5.67 -6.86
C ALA A 457 6.68 -6.11 -6.27
N GLY A 458 6.62 -6.20 -4.95
CA GLY A 458 5.45 -6.60 -4.15
C GLY A 458 5.83 -6.65 -2.67
N ASP A 459 4.86 -6.58 -1.77
CA ASP A 459 5.11 -6.73 -0.32
C ASP A 459 5.28 -8.21 0.03
N PHE A 460 6.48 -8.75 -0.16
CA PHE A 460 6.71 -10.18 0.00
C PHE A 460 6.74 -10.60 1.48
N ASN A 461 7.05 -9.70 2.41
CA ASN A 461 7.16 -10.05 3.83
C ASN A 461 5.88 -9.75 4.65
N GLY A 462 4.94 -8.97 4.09
CA GLY A 462 3.68 -8.57 4.71
C GLY A 462 3.83 -7.43 5.73
N ASP A 463 4.87 -6.61 5.62
CA ASP A 463 5.11 -5.48 6.53
C ASP A 463 4.46 -4.17 6.07
N GLY A 464 3.76 -4.20 4.93
CA GLY A 464 3.09 -3.06 4.31
C GLY A 464 4.00 -2.25 3.38
N ARG A 465 5.24 -2.66 3.18
CA ARG A 465 6.18 -2.00 2.25
C ARG A 465 6.44 -2.88 1.05
N GLY A 466 6.63 -2.24 -0.10
CA GLY A 466 7.15 -2.89 -1.28
C GLY A 466 8.55 -3.48 -1.03
N ASP A 467 8.75 -4.68 -1.54
CA ASP A 467 10.05 -5.33 -1.66
C ASP A 467 10.42 -5.49 -3.15
N VAL A 468 11.68 -5.84 -3.42
CA VAL A 468 12.15 -6.17 -4.78
C VAL A 468 12.52 -7.65 -4.87
N GLY A 469 11.86 -8.37 -5.78
CA GLY A 469 12.15 -9.74 -6.12
C GLY A 469 12.95 -9.81 -7.41
N VAL A 470 13.92 -10.72 -7.52
CA VAL A 470 14.70 -10.92 -8.74
C VAL A 470 14.76 -12.40 -9.09
N LEU A 471 14.12 -12.77 -10.19
CA LEU A 471 14.35 -14.07 -10.83
C LEU A 471 15.71 -14.02 -11.53
N TYR A 472 16.63 -14.86 -11.07
CA TYR A 472 18.04 -14.84 -11.45
C TYR A 472 18.46 -16.11 -12.17
N ASP A 473 19.17 -15.94 -13.29
CA ASP A 473 19.75 -17.03 -14.09
C ASP A 473 21.19 -17.35 -13.68
N TYR A 474 21.46 -18.60 -13.34
CA TYR A 474 22.81 -19.13 -13.10
C TYR A 474 23.38 -19.87 -14.32
N GLY A 475 22.64 -19.90 -15.43
CA GLY A 475 22.99 -20.62 -16.63
C GLY A 475 22.80 -22.13 -16.51
N THR A 476 23.43 -22.88 -17.41
CA THR A 476 23.37 -24.34 -17.44
C THR A 476 24.21 -24.94 -16.31
N ARG A 477 23.63 -25.92 -15.61
CA ARG A 477 24.31 -26.66 -14.54
C ARG A 477 25.51 -27.43 -15.10
N ALA A 478 26.55 -27.55 -14.29
CA ALA A 478 27.80 -28.22 -14.67
C ALA A 478 27.63 -29.71 -15.02
N ASP A 479 26.59 -30.35 -14.47
CA ASP A 479 26.24 -31.76 -14.74
C ASP A 479 25.38 -31.95 -16.01
N GLY A 480 25.05 -30.86 -16.72
CA GLY A 480 24.22 -30.89 -17.92
C GLY A 480 22.74 -31.19 -17.66
N SER A 481 22.29 -31.23 -16.41
CA SER A 481 20.89 -31.56 -16.04
C SER A 481 19.87 -30.44 -16.31
N GLY A 482 20.27 -29.39 -17.02
CA GLY A 482 19.43 -28.25 -17.39
C GLY A 482 19.94 -26.92 -16.83
N ASN A 483 19.10 -25.89 -16.90
CA ASN A 483 19.40 -24.56 -16.38
C ASN A 483 19.20 -24.50 -14.86
N ARG A 484 19.85 -23.55 -14.18
CA ARG A 484 19.62 -23.26 -12.76
C ARG A 484 19.11 -21.83 -12.63
N MET A 485 17.91 -21.70 -12.10
CA MET A 485 17.29 -20.45 -11.71
C MET A 485 17.30 -20.32 -10.17
N GLY A 486 17.25 -19.09 -9.68
CA GLY A 486 16.93 -18.79 -8.29
C GLY A 486 16.07 -17.55 -8.17
N LEU A 487 15.41 -17.39 -7.02
CA LEU A 487 14.69 -16.17 -6.66
C LEU A 487 15.40 -15.52 -5.49
N TRP A 488 15.65 -14.23 -5.63
CA TRP A 488 16.22 -13.40 -4.57
C TRP A 488 15.22 -12.33 -4.16
N THR A 489 15.22 -11.97 -2.88
CA THR A 489 14.49 -10.82 -2.36
C THR A 489 15.46 -9.81 -1.78
N LEU A 490 15.17 -8.54 -2.05
CA LEU A 490 15.72 -7.39 -1.34
C LEU A 490 14.55 -6.82 -0.56
N THR A 491 14.55 -7.05 0.75
CA THR A 491 13.49 -6.57 1.63
C THR A 491 13.70 -5.11 1.99
N SER A 492 12.66 -4.28 1.89
CA SER A 492 12.76 -2.89 2.29
C SER A 492 12.95 -2.75 3.81
N THR A 493 13.64 -1.68 4.19
CA THR A 493 13.79 -1.25 5.60
C THR A 493 13.12 0.10 5.85
N GLY A 494 12.47 0.67 4.84
CA GLY A 494 11.85 2.00 4.87
C GLY A 494 12.81 3.16 4.57
N SER A 495 14.12 2.93 4.65
CA SER A 495 15.14 3.95 4.31
C SER A 495 16.22 3.42 3.36
N GLY A 496 16.02 2.21 2.86
CA GLY A 496 16.96 1.43 2.06
C GLY A 496 16.53 -0.04 2.03
N PHE A 497 17.40 -0.92 1.55
CA PHE A 497 17.10 -2.34 1.41
C PHE A 497 18.08 -3.21 2.20
N ALA A 498 17.55 -4.29 2.77
CA ALA A 498 18.37 -5.36 3.30
C ALA A 498 19.22 -6.00 2.19
N ARG A 499 20.28 -6.70 2.59
CA ARG A 499 21.10 -7.45 1.63
C ARG A 499 20.23 -8.50 0.91
N PRO A 500 20.44 -8.75 -0.39
CA PRO A 500 19.70 -9.77 -1.12
C PRO A 500 19.79 -11.14 -0.42
N VAL A 501 18.65 -11.78 -0.22
CA VAL A 501 18.53 -13.13 0.31
C VAL A 501 18.01 -14.05 -0.78
N LYS A 502 18.67 -15.20 -0.98
CA LYS A 502 18.16 -16.22 -1.90
C LYS A 502 17.06 -16.99 -1.20
N VAL A 503 15.83 -16.84 -1.68
CA VAL A 503 14.64 -17.43 -1.08
C VAL A 503 14.19 -18.71 -1.79
N TRP A 504 14.64 -18.92 -3.03
CA TRP A 504 14.43 -20.17 -3.76
C TRP A 504 15.59 -20.48 -4.71
N ASP A 505 15.87 -21.76 -4.91
CA ASP A 505 16.89 -22.26 -5.83
C ASP A 505 16.41 -23.57 -6.49
N SER A 506 16.44 -23.60 -7.82
CA SER A 506 16.16 -24.82 -8.58
C SER A 506 17.27 -25.87 -8.49
N GLY A 507 18.44 -25.56 -7.94
CA GLY A 507 19.55 -26.51 -7.78
C GLY A 507 19.22 -27.72 -6.89
N ASP A 508 18.20 -27.60 -6.04
CA ASP A 508 17.84 -28.60 -5.02
C ASP A 508 16.69 -29.54 -5.48
N GLY A 509 16.25 -29.45 -6.74
CA GLY A 509 15.19 -30.29 -7.31
C GLY A 509 15.04 -30.13 -8.83
N ALA A 510 14.76 -31.22 -9.56
CA ALA A 510 14.89 -31.31 -11.02
C ALA A 510 14.05 -30.33 -11.87
N SER A 511 13.11 -29.58 -11.28
CA SER A 511 12.29 -28.59 -12.00
C SER A 511 12.98 -27.24 -12.06
N SER A 512 13.41 -26.85 -13.25
CA SER A 512 14.01 -25.53 -13.51
C SER A 512 13.46 -24.95 -14.80
N TRP A 513 13.57 -23.63 -14.92
CA TRP A 513 13.14 -22.89 -16.10
C TRP A 513 14.33 -22.43 -16.92
N THR A 514 14.05 -22.12 -18.17
CA THR A 514 14.97 -21.36 -19.04
C THR A 514 14.66 -19.88 -18.93
N TRP A 515 15.68 -19.06 -18.62
CA TRP A 515 15.52 -17.63 -18.40
C TRP A 515 14.81 -16.90 -19.54
N SER A 516 15.20 -17.15 -20.79
CA SER A 516 14.60 -16.50 -21.98
C SER A 516 13.13 -16.88 -22.21
N ARG A 517 12.65 -17.96 -21.57
CA ARG A 517 11.30 -18.52 -21.69
C ARG A 517 10.43 -18.22 -20.47
N SER A 518 10.92 -17.39 -19.56
CA SER A 518 10.27 -17.06 -18.29
C SER A 518 9.90 -15.59 -18.24
N ALA A 519 8.67 -15.25 -17.88
CA ALA A 519 8.25 -13.90 -17.58
C ALA A 519 7.76 -13.85 -16.12
N PRO A 520 8.55 -13.29 -15.18
CA PRO A 520 8.09 -13.14 -13.81
C PRO A 520 7.09 -12.01 -13.69
N ILE A 521 6.14 -12.19 -12.79
CA ILE A 521 5.12 -11.23 -12.36
C ILE A 521 5.00 -11.31 -10.84
N ALA A 522 4.40 -10.31 -10.21
CA ALA A 522 4.17 -10.30 -8.78
C ALA A 522 2.76 -9.79 -8.45
N GLY A 523 2.17 -10.33 -7.40
CA GLY A 523 0.82 -10.02 -6.94
C GLY A 523 0.44 -10.96 -5.81
N ASP A 524 -0.52 -10.59 -4.99
CA ASP A 524 -1.07 -11.46 -3.93
C ASP A 524 -2.03 -12.47 -4.56
N PHE A 525 -1.50 -13.61 -5.02
CA PHE A 525 -2.31 -14.56 -5.79
C PHE A 525 -3.17 -15.42 -4.86
N ASP A 526 -2.76 -15.67 -3.62
CA ASP A 526 -3.53 -16.50 -2.69
C ASP A 526 -4.53 -15.71 -1.82
N GLY A 527 -4.34 -14.39 -1.71
CA GLY A 527 -5.18 -13.47 -0.94
C GLY A 527 -4.80 -13.40 0.53
N ASP A 528 -3.56 -13.77 0.90
CA ASP A 528 -3.08 -13.72 2.29
C ASP A 528 -2.57 -12.34 2.73
N GLY A 529 -2.58 -11.36 1.81
CA GLY A 529 -2.11 -10.00 2.01
C GLY A 529 -0.63 -9.81 1.71
N ARG A 530 0.09 -10.86 1.30
CA ARG A 530 1.50 -10.78 0.86
C ARG A 530 1.60 -10.93 -0.64
N GLY A 531 2.54 -10.21 -1.22
CA GLY A 531 2.95 -10.44 -2.60
C GLY A 531 3.51 -11.86 -2.77
N ASP A 532 3.12 -12.49 -3.87
CA ASP A 532 3.71 -13.72 -4.39
C ASP A 532 4.52 -13.44 -5.66
N VAL A 533 5.26 -14.45 -6.12
CA VAL A 533 5.93 -14.39 -7.42
C VAL A 533 5.34 -15.42 -8.37
N GLY A 534 4.83 -14.95 -9.50
CA GLY A 534 4.38 -15.77 -10.61
C GLY A 534 5.45 -15.89 -11.68
N VAL A 535 5.52 -17.02 -12.37
CA VAL A 535 6.39 -17.21 -13.55
C VAL A 535 5.55 -17.83 -14.66
N LEU A 536 5.27 -17.03 -15.69
CA LEU A 536 4.72 -17.52 -16.94
C LEU A 536 5.85 -18.14 -17.77
N TYR A 537 5.73 -19.44 -18.05
CA TYR A 537 6.78 -20.23 -18.69
C TYR A 537 6.33 -20.82 -20.02
N ASP A 538 7.12 -20.57 -21.06
CA ASP A 538 7.01 -21.22 -22.36
C ASP A 538 7.58 -22.65 -22.31
N ASN A 539 6.72 -23.65 -22.47
CA ASN A 539 7.11 -25.06 -22.54
C ASN A 539 7.39 -25.51 -23.98
N GLY A 540 6.97 -24.73 -24.97
CA GLY A 540 7.22 -24.98 -26.39
C GLY A 540 6.14 -25.80 -27.05
N VAL A 541 6.47 -26.35 -28.22
CA VAL A 541 5.53 -27.16 -29.00
C VAL A 541 5.36 -28.53 -28.34
N ARG A 542 4.12 -28.94 -28.12
CA ARG A 542 3.77 -30.25 -27.59
C ARG A 542 4.02 -31.34 -28.63
N THR A 543 4.48 -32.49 -28.15
CA THR A 543 4.76 -33.67 -29.00
C THR A 543 3.50 -34.38 -29.49
N ASP A 544 2.35 -34.13 -28.87
CA ASP A 544 1.07 -34.74 -29.21
C ASP A 544 0.27 -33.97 -30.27
N GLY A 545 0.88 -32.93 -30.88
CA GLY A 545 0.23 -32.10 -31.88
C GLY A 545 -0.73 -31.04 -31.31
N GLY A 546 -0.84 -30.90 -29.99
CA GLY A 546 -1.71 -29.92 -29.33
C GLY A 546 -1.25 -28.45 -29.41
N GLY A 547 -0.23 -28.14 -30.21
CA GLY A 547 0.30 -26.79 -30.38
C GLY A 547 1.29 -26.35 -29.30
N ASN A 548 1.39 -25.04 -29.06
CA ASN A 548 2.28 -24.46 -28.06
C ASN A 548 1.71 -24.62 -26.65
N ARG A 549 2.57 -24.90 -25.66
CA ARG A 549 2.21 -25.03 -24.25
C ARG A 549 2.84 -23.93 -23.42
N THR A 550 2.01 -23.27 -22.61
CA THR A 550 2.44 -22.30 -21.61
C THR A 550 1.91 -22.73 -20.25
N THR A 551 2.72 -22.57 -19.21
CA THR A 551 2.33 -22.86 -17.82
C THR A 551 2.55 -21.63 -16.97
N LEU A 552 1.64 -21.35 -16.04
CA LEU A 552 1.84 -20.38 -14.97
C LEU A 552 2.22 -21.13 -13.70
N TRP A 553 3.34 -20.72 -13.11
CA TRP A 553 3.80 -21.21 -11.82
C TRP A 553 3.70 -20.10 -10.78
N THR A 554 3.37 -20.43 -9.55
CA THR A 554 3.47 -19.49 -8.42
C THR A 554 4.47 -20.01 -7.39
N LEU A 555 5.20 -19.08 -6.80
CA LEU A 555 5.92 -19.26 -5.56
C LEU A 555 5.18 -18.41 -4.53
N THR A 556 4.43 -19.06 -3.65
CA THR A 556 3.68 -18.38 -2.59
C THR A 556 4.61 -17.91 -1.50
N SER A 557 4.45 -16.66 -1.05
CA SER A 557 5.24 -16.13 0.06
C SER A 557 4.83 -16.78 1.39
N THR A 558 5.79 -16.84 2.30
CA THR A 558 5.57 -17.25 3.71
C THR A 558 5.88 -16.11 4.69
N GLY A 559 6.19 -14.93 4.16
CA GLY A 559 6.71 -13.76 4.90
C GLY A 559 8.21 -13.81 5.19
N ALA A 560 8.78 -15.01 5.39
CA ALA A 560 10.23 -15.18 5.64
C ALA A 560 10.98 -15.78 4.43
N GLY A 561 10.26 -16.21 3.40
CA GLY A 561 10.77 -16.92 2.24
C GLY A 561 9.62 -17.37 1.34
N PHE A 562 9.89 -18.30 0.44
CA PHE A 562 8.91 -18.73 -0.58
C PHE A 562 8.71 -20.24 -0.58
N GLY A 563 7.48 -20.66 -0.85
CA GLY A 563 7.16 -22.04 -1.18
C GLY A 563 7.87 -22.51 -2.45
N LYS A 564 7.90 -23.83 -2.66
CA LYS A 564 8.38 -24.38 -3.94
C LYS A 564 7.42 -23.98 -5.06
N PRO A 565 7.89 -23.80 -6.31
CA PRO A 565 7.04 -23.51 -7.43
C PRO A 565 5.93 -24.54 -7.61
N VAL A 566 4.69 -24.08 -7.71
CA VAL A 566 3.50 -24.90 -8.01
C VAL A 566 2.94 -24.48 -9.35
N SER A 567 2.65 -25.45 -10.22
CA SER A 567 1.96 -25.19 -11.49
C SER A 567 0.50 -24.94 -11.21
N VAL A 568 0.07 -23.68 -11.35
CA VAL A 568 -1.30 -23.23 -11.02
C VAL A 568 -2.19 -23.08 -12.25
N TRP A 569 -1.60 -23.03 -13.44
CA TRP A 569 -2.31 -23.15 -14.70
C TRP A 569 -1.40 -23.76 -15.77
N ASP A 570 -2.01 -24.54 -16.67
CA ASP A 570 -1.34 -25.16 -17.80
C ASP A 570 -2.23 -25.09 -19.03
N SER A 571 -1.79 -24.40 -20.08
CA SER A 571 -2.56 -24.28 -21.32
C SER A 571 -2.87 -25.64 -21.91
N ALA A 572 -2.09 -26.67 -21.57
CA ALA A 572 -2.26 -28.03 -22.03
C ALA A 572 -3.66 -28.61 -21.92
N VAL A 573 -4.45 -28.16 -20.94
CA VAL A 573 -5.81 -28.63 -20.69
C VAL A 573 -6.88 -27.76 -21.35
N SER A 574 -6.50 -26.56 -21.84
CA SER A 574 -7.40 -25.56 -22.42
C SER A 574 -7.12 -25.25 -23.90
N GLY A 575 -6.03 -25.78 -24.47
CA GLY A 575 -5.67 -25.64 -25.89
C GLY A 575 -4.22 -25.19 -26.11
N SER A 576 -3.94 -24.71 -27.33
CA SER A 576 -2.64 -24.13 -27.65
C SER A 576 -2.58 -22.69 -27.17
N TRP A 577 -1.52 -22.32 -26.44
CA TRP A 577 -1.22 -20.92 -26.08
C TRP A 577 0.21 -20.58 -26.48
N THR A 578 0.39 -19.48 -27.21
CA THR A 578 1.72 -19.03 -27.65
C THR A 578 2.23 -17.94 -26.70
N TRP A 579 3.16 -18.31 -25.83
CA TRP A 579 3.81 -17.34 -24.93
C TRP A 579 4.41 -16.14 -25.67
N GLY A 580 5.09 -16.36 -26.80
CA GLY A 580 5.75 -15.30 -27.56
C GLY A 580 4.81 -14.22 -28.11
N ASN A 581 3.49 -14.48 -28.06
CA ASN A 581 2.45 -13.55 -28.47
C ASN A 581 1.77 -12.88 -27.26
N SER A 582 2.28 -13.07 -26.04
CA SER A 582 1.64 -12.62 -24.80
C SER A 582 2.49 -11.58 -24.09
N LYS A 583 1.85 -10.54 -23.56
CA LYS A 583 2.44 -9.61 -22.58
C LYS A 583 1.63 -9.69 -21.27
N PRO A 584 2.21 -10.21 -20.18
CA PRO A 584 1.50 -10.35 -18.92
C PRO A 584 1.46 -9.03 -18.14
N VAL A 585 0.39 -8.84 -17.38
CA VAL A 585 0.21 -7.82 -16.35
C VAL A 585 -0.55 -8.45 -15.19
N THR A 586 -0.46 -7.87 -14.00
CA THR A 586 -1.11 -8.37 -12.78
C THR A 586 -1.92 -7.27 -12.11
N GLY A 587 -3.04 -7.66 -11.52
CA GLY A 587 -3.95 -6.76 -10.82
C GLY A 587 -5.20 -7.51 -10.37
N ASP A 588 -5.92 -7.00 -9.37
CA ASP A 588 -7.21 -7.53 -8.92
C ASP A 588 -8.32 -7.04 -9.86
N PHE A 589 -8.53 -7.74 -10.99
CA PHE A 589 -9.44 -7.27 -12.04
C PHE A 589 -10.92 -7.59 -11.73
N ASP A 590 -11.19 -8.53 -10.83
CA ASP A 590 -12.55 -8.89 -10.45
C ASP A 590 -12.99 -8.33 -9.08
N GLY A 591 -12.08 -7.70 -8.34
CA GLY A 591 -12.29 -7.10 -7.04
C GLY A 591 -12.36 -8.12 -5.90
N ASP A 592 -11.89 -9.36 -6.12
CA ASP A 592 -11.90 -10.43 -5.12
C ASP A 592 -10.74 -10.36 -4.11
N GLY A 593 -9.92 -9.30 -4.18
CA GLY A 593 -8.80 -9.05 -3.27
C GLY A 593 -7.57 -9.87 -3.58
N ARG A 594 -7.61 -10.72 -4.61
CA ARG A 594 -6.45 -11.44 -5.10
C ARG A 594 -6.00 -10.82 -6.40
N SER A 595 -4.70 -10.85 -6.62
CA SER A 595 -4.16 -10.51 -7.92
C SER A 595 -4.54 -11.58 -8.94
N ASP A 596 -5.02 -11.13 -10.08
CA ASP A 596 -5.24 -11.90 -11.28
C ASP A 596 -4.08 -11.72 -12.26
N VAL A 597 -4.14 -12.46 -13.37
CA VAL A 597 -3.19 -12.30 -14.48
C VAL A 597 -3.91 -11.88 -15.76
N GLY A 598 -3.54 -10.71 -16.27
CA GLY A 598 -3.95 -10.18 -17.56
C GLY A 598 -2.93 -10.55 -18.64
N MET A 599 -3.39 -10.88 -19.84
CA MET A 599 -2.54 -11.23 -20.98
C MET A 599 -3.01 -10.49 -22.22
N LEU A 600 -2.22 -9.51 -22.69
CA LEU A 600 -2.43 -8.94 -24.01
C LEU A 600 -1.86 -9.90 -25.06
N TYR A 601 -2.73 -10.46 -25.90
CA TYR A 601 -2.43 -11.53 -26.82
C TYR A 601 -2.48 -11.09 -28.28
N ASP A 602 -1.41 -11.37 -29.03
CA ASP A 602 -1.29 -11.12 -30.46
C ASP A 602 -1.85 -12.28 -31.30
N TYR A 603 -2.90 -12.00 -32.08
CA TYR A 603 -3.43 -12.92 -33.09
C TYR A 603 -2.81 -12.70 -34.48
N GLY A 604 -1.91 -11.73 -34.61
CA GLY A 604 -1.31 -11.33 -35.87
C GLY A 604 -2.28 -10.56 -36.76
N THR A 605 -1.95 -10.52 -38.05
CA THR A 605 -2.76 -9.81 -39.06
C THR A 605 -4.05 -10.57 -39.36
N ARG A 606 -5.16 -9.85 -39.43
CA ARG A 606 -6.48 -10.37 -39.79
C ARG A 606 -6.47 -10.89 -41.21
N ALA A 607 -7.23 -11.96 -41.45
CA ALA A 607 -7.31 -12.62 -42.76
C ALA A 607 -7.90 -11.71 -43.85
N ASP A 608 -8.70 -10.72 -43.48
CA ASP A 608 -9.30 -9.74 -44.38
C ASP A 608 -8.39 -8.54 -44.71
N GLY A 609 -7.18 -8.51 -44.13
CA GLY A 609 -6.22 -7.43 -44.32
C GLY A 609 -6.58 -6.12 -43.60
N SER A 610 -7.62 -6.09 -42.75
CA SER A 610 -8.08 -4.89 -42.04
C SER A 610 -7.17 -4.45 -40.87
N GLY A 611 -6.00 -5.08 -40.72
CA GLY A 611 -4.99 -4.75 -39.72
C GLY A 611 -4.65 -5.95 -38.82
N ASN A 612 -3.98 -5.67 -37.71
CA ASN A 612 -3.68 -6.62 -36.64
C ASN A 612 -4.88 -6.84 -35.72
N ARG A 613 -4.93 -8.01 -35.08
CA ARG A 613 -5.90 -8.34 -34.04
C ARG A 613 -5.15 -8.67 -32.75
N THR A 614 -5.48 -7.92 -31.72
CA THR A 614 -5.05 -8.15 -30.35
C THR A 614 -6.28 -8.39 -29.47
N GLY A 615 -6.15 -9.20 -28.43
CA GLY A 615 -7.18 -9.35 -27.40
C GLY A 615 -6.59 -9.36 -26.00
N LEU A 616 -7.36 -8.97 -25.01
CA LEU A 616 -7.00 -9.08 -23.59
C LEU A 616 -7.70 -10.31 -23.00
N TRP A 617 -6.93 -11.14 -22.32
CA TRP A 617 -7.42 -12.28 -21.57
C TRP A 617 -7.11 -12.12 -20.11
N THR A 618 -7.99 -12.60 -19.23
CA THR A 618 -7.72 -12.70 -17.81
C THR A 618 -7.73 -14.15 -17.35
N LEU A 619 -6.88 -14.45 -16.38
CA LEU A 619 -6.91 -15.64 -15.58
C LEU A 619 -7.19 -15.18 -14.16
N THR A 620 -8.37 -15.49 -13.65
CA THR A 620 -8.79 -15.10 -12.30
C THR A 620 -8.19 -16.05 -11.28
N SER A 621 -7.61 -15.52 -10.20
CA SER A 621 -7.12 -16.36 -9.12
C SER A 621 -8.27 -17.04 -8.38
N THR A 622 -8.02 -18.26 -7.93
CA THR A 622 -8.92 -19.02 -7.04
C THR A 622 -8.32 -19.20 -5.65
N GLY A 623 -7.19 -18.52 -5.38
CA GLY A 623 -6.38 -18.63 -4.17
C GLY A 623 -5.41 -19.82 -4.13
N SER A 624 -5.68 -20.88 -4.89
CA SER A 624 -4.80 -22.07 -4.97
C SER A 624 -4.44 -22.47 -6.41
N GLY A 625 -4.97 -21.73 -7.38
CA GLY A 625 -4.89 -21.99 -8.80
C GLY A 625 -5.50 -20.83 -9.58
N PHE A 626 -5.55 -20.94 -10.91
CA PHE A 626 -6.21 -19.95 -11.75
C PHE A 626 -7.34 -20.56 -12.56
N THR A 627 -8.36 -19.74 -12.86
CA THR A 627 -9.39 -20.10 -13.82
C THR A 627 -8.78 -20.29 -15.22
N ARG A 628 -9.55 -20.92 -16.11
CA ARG A 628 -9.19 -20.95 -17.53
C ARG A 628 -9.18 -19.51 -18.09
N PRO A 629 -8.28 -19.18 -19.03
CA PRO A 629 -8.26 -17.85 -19.62
C PRO A 629 -9.62 -17.47 -20.20
N VAL A 630 -10.12 -16.29 -19.83
CA VAL A 630 -11.34 -15.70 -20.36
C VAL A 630 -10.96 -14.48 -21.19
N LYS A 631 -11.44 -14.41 -22.43
CA LYS A 631 -11.22 -13.21 -23.25
C LYS A 631 -12.16 -12.13 -22.76
N VAL A 632 -11.60 -11.03 -22.27
CA VAL A 632 -12.35 -9.89 -21.74
C VAL A 632 -12.45 -8.75 -22.75
N TRP A 633 -11.55 -8.71 -23.73
CA TRP A 633 -11.62 -7.74 -24.82
C TRP A 633 -11.00 -8.29 -26.12
N ASP A 634 -11.54 -7.86 -27.26
CA ASP A 634 -11.02 -8.18 -28.59
C ASP A 634 -11.09 -6.96 -29.51
N SER A 635 -9.96 -6.56 -30.08
CA SER A 635 -9.94 -5.51 -31.12
C SER A 635 -10.77 -5.86 -32.36
N GLY A 636 -11.03 -7.15 -32.60
CA GLY A 636 -11.84 -7.67 -33.71
C GLY A 636 -13.30 -7.20 -33.69
N ASP A 637 -13.83 -6.86 -32.52
CA ASP A 637 -15.25 -6.59 -32.31
C ASP A 637 -15.62 -5.09 -32.43
N GLY A 638 -14.67 -4.21 -32.81
CA GLY A 638 -14.87 -2.76 -32.90
C GLY A 638 -13.87 -1.99 -33.78
N ALA A 639 -13.93 -0.64 -33.70
CA ALA A 639 -13.05 0.26 -34.45
C ALA A 639 -11.71 0.44 -33.74
N GLY A 640 -10.68 -0.25 -34.22
CA GLY A 640 -9.29 -0.03 -33.81
C GLY A 640 -8.45 -1.30 -33.89
N SER A 641 -7.61 -1.40 -34.91
CA SER A 641 -6.58 -2.44 -34.96
C SER A 641 -5.41 -2.04 -34.08
N TRP A 642 -5.07 -2.89 -33.10
CA TRP A 642 -3.90 -2.70 -32.25
C TRP A 642 -2.78 -3.61 -32.72
N THR A 643 -1.59 -3.03 -32.89
CA THR A 643 -0.37 -3.78 -33.15
C THR A 643 0.30 -4.11 -31.84
N TRP A 644 0.31 -5.39 -31.45
CA TRP A 644 0.90 -5.86 -30.20
C TRP A 644 2.34 -5.37 -29.98
N ALA A 645 3.17 -5.36 -31.02
CA ALA A 645 4.57 -4.92 -30.95
C ALA A 645 4.73 -3.42 -30.63
N ARG A 646 3.67 -2.63 -30.78
CA ARG A 646 3.65 -1.19 -30.53
C ARG A 646 3.02 -0.81 -29.19
N SER A 647 2.57 -1.78 -28.40
CA SER A 647 1.96 -1.58 -27.08
C SER A 647 2.98 -1.84 -25.97
N ASP A 648 3.07 -0.99 -24.96
CA ASP A 648 3.72 -1.30 -23.68
C ASP A 648 2.63 -1.34 -22.60
N LEU A 649 2.56 -2.41 -21.80
CA LEU A 649 1.53 -2.57 -20.78
C LEU A 649 2.04 -2.11 -19.43
N THR A 650 1.13 -1.58 -18.62
CA THR A 650 1.40 -1.22 -17.26
C THR A 650 0.19 -1.40 -16.35
#